data_AF-Q6SJY4-F1
#
_entry.id   AF-Q6SJY4-F1
#
_cell.length_a   1.000
_cell.length_b   1.000
_cell.length_c   1.000
_cell.angle_alpha   90.00
_cell.angle_beta   90.00
_cell.angle_gamma   90.00
#
_symmetry.space_group_name_H-M   'P 1'
#
loop_
_entity.id
_entity.type
_entity.pdbx_description
1 polymer ?
#
loop_
_entity_poly.entity_id
_entity_poly.type
_entity_poly.pdbx_seq_one_letter_code
_entity_poly.pdbx_strand_id
1 'polypeptide(L)'
;MTSTSTDASSMRRSRANWSGSSFSRRSRAAFSRASRARSRPACACAAFPTGDHLFLAPERHGNPPRPFTSKKQPRPIRIGHLTPTEFPAAEIRPTHTTFQPLTTLAPHALSEIGAGQVSETGSRRLLIRGVMGVHKLTAGDGYTYLTRQVAVHDATDRGHAGLADYYAEKGESPGRWFGAGLAALDLEQGSQVTETHMRNLFGEGRHPGAERLENAALDAGKSVEQAKKSSQLGRVFARYLGNQPEFIQETAKRYIAYNLAHGEHWKTPVPAEVRAKIRTELGNEHFLREHGRAPIDDRERGAFMAKATRQQTTAVAGYDLTFAPVKSVSTLWALADRDVAKEIEAAHHAAVEATLKWLEKEVLFTRRGRGGLQQVKAKGLIAGMFTHRDARSSDPHLHTHVAVSNKVQDETGRWLAVDGRVLYKANVTLAEMYNTLIESELIARLGVRFENRRSGLNKGVDKRPVREIVGVDERLAKSWSKRHSAIEARRRELAAAFQAEHGRPPTEGEAVTLAEKAWDQTRQAKHAPRAEADQRAAWLAEAAAIIGSEQAVRDMVEDCLGHRPDAQDVTDQWVAETAQQVVARVAEDRATWQVWHLRAEAQRQARAHGIRLTELDDAVDRVVATAIREHSIAFNDPDPLTRETTAAEQDVTIPAPLQSS
;
A
#
# COMPACT_ATOMS: atom_id res chain seq x y z
N MET A 1 39.86 38.08 -48.60
CA MET A 1 41.04 37.20 -48.72
C MET A 1 40.49 35.77 -48.77
N THR A 2 40.23 35.25 -49.97
CA THR A 2 41.12 34.38 -50.78
C THR A 2 41.15 32.94 -50.23
N SER A 3 40.28 32.02 -50.70
CA SER A 3 40.32 31.25 -51.98
C SER A 3 41.26 30.04 -51.88
N THR A 4 40.92 28.81 -52.29
CA THR A 4 40.22 28.31 -53.49
C THR A 4 39.44 27.00 -53.19
N SER A 5 38.28 26.70 -53.81
CA SER A 5 38.01 25.83 -55.01
C SER A 5 38.46 24.36 -54.89
N THR A 6 37.79 23.34 -55.47
CA THR A 6 36.87 23.35 -56.63
C THR A 6 35.82 22.20 -56.58
N ASP A 7 34.78 22.31 -57.42
CA ASP A 7 33.68 21.40 -57.84
C ASP A 7 33.73 19.87 -57.54
N ALA A 8 32.63 19.13 -57.30
CA ALA A 8 31.30 19.03 -57.99
C ALA A 8 31.34 18.15 -59.29
N SER A 9 30.25 17.61 -59.86
CA SER A 9 28.83 17.95 -59.73
C SER A 9 27.86 16.84 -60.22
N SER A 10 26.58 16.90 -59.77
CA SER A 10 25.37 16.40 -60.48
C SER A 10 25.11 14.85 -60.54
N MET A 11 23.92 14.31 -60.90
CA MET A 11 22.69 14.92 -61.45
C MET A 11 21.37 14.12 -61.23
N ARG A 12 20.30 14.82 -60.77
CA ARG A 12 18.85 14.71 -61.15
C ARG A 12 17.97 13.42 -61.00
N ARG A 13 16.76 13.69 -60.45
CA ARG A 13 15.42 13.08 -60.75
C ARG A 13 15.18 11.67 -60.17
N SER A 14 13.94 11.19 -59.96
CA SER A 14 12.61 11.63 -60.42
C SER A 14 11.51 11.56 -59.32
N ARG A 15 10.31 12.10 -59.60
CA ARG A 15 9.08 11.96 -58.77
C ARG A 15 8.24 10.76 -59.25
N ALA A 16 7.63 10.04 -58.30
CA ALA A 16 6.32 9.39 -58.42
C ALA A 16 5.69 9.40 -57.01
N ASN A 17 4.55 10.03 -56.72
CA ASN A 17 3.19 9.82 -57.24
C ASN A 17 2.73 8.35 -57.20
N TRP A 18 1.96 8.01 -56.16
CA TRP A 18 0.86 7.05 -56.27
C TRP A 18 -0.41 7.76 -55.80
N SER A 19 -1.46 7.72 -56.63
CA SER A 19 -2.66 8.55 -56.44
C SER A 19 -3.93 7.83 -56.88
N GLY A 20 -4.86 7.67 -55.94
CA GLY A 20 -6.31 7.67 -56.19
C GLY A 20 -6.92 6.56 -57.03
N SER A 21 -7.67 5.67 -56.37
CA SER A 21 -9.09 5.43 -56.69
C SER A 21 -9.77 4.79 -55.46
N SER A 22 -10.91 5.21 -54.90
CA SER A 22 -12.06 6.04 -55.33
C SER A 22 -13.16 5.33 -56.14
N PHE A 23 -14.00 4.54 -55.46
CA PHE A 23 -15.41 4.32 -55.80
C PHE A 23 -16.19 4.23 -54.48
N SER A 24 -16.98 5.22 -54.07
CA SER A 24 -18.26 5.67 -54.63
C SER A 24 -19.46 4.74 -54.35
N ARG A 25 -20.04 4.95 -53.17
CA ARG A 25 -21.46 5.29 -52.94
C ARG A 25 -22.53 4.70 -53.89
N ARG A 26 -23.48 3.96 -53.30
CA ARG A 26 -24.97 4.08 -53.34
C ARG A 26 -25.59 2.70 -53.06
N SER A 27 -26.84 2.50 -52.63
CA SER A 27 -27.85 3.22 -51.83
C SER A 27 -29.15 2.38 -51.88
N ARG A 28 -30.07 2.54 -50.91
CA ARG A 28 -31.46 1.97 -50.88
C ARG A 28 -31.55 0.44 -50.58
N ALA A 29 -32.68 -0.11 -50.15
CA ALA A 29 -33.73 0.39 -49.24
C ALA A 29 -34.76 -0.72 -48.88
N ALA A 30 -35.20 -0.73 -47.61
CA ALA A 30 -36.56 -1.06 -47.13
C ALA A 30 -37.20 -2.47 -47.36
N PHE A 31 -38.24 -2.74 -46.54
CA PHE A 31 -39.13 -3.92 -46.52
C PHE A 31 -38.49 -5.28 -46.09
N SER A 32 -39.18 -6.20 -45.42
CA SER A 32 -40.61 -6.25 -45.00
C SER A 32 -40.84 -6.87 -43.61
N ARG A 33 -42.10 -6.78 -43.14
CA ARG A 33 -42.66 -7.26 -41.86
C ARG A 33 -42.84 -8.81 -41.78
N ALA A 34 -43.24 -9.26 -40.57
CA ALA A 34 -44.07 -10.45 -40.25
C ALA A 34 -43.33 -11.81 -40.10
N SER A 35 -43.78 -12.77 -39.27
CA SER A 35 -44.74 -12.74 -38.12
C SER A 35 -44.76 -14.03 -37.27
N ARG A 36 -45.19 -13.91 -36.00
CA ARG A 36 -45.82 -14.91 -35.09
C ARG A 36 -45.91 -16.40 -35.50
N ALA A 37 -45.36 -17.30 -34.66
CA ALA A 37 -46.00 -18.49 -34.04
C ALA A 37 -44.96 -19.20 -33.13
N ARG A 38 -45.18 -19.55 -31.86
CA ARG A 38 -46.09 -20.56 -31.25
C ARG A 38 -45.93 -22.00 -31.76
N SER A 39 -45.27 -22.86 -30.97
CA SER A 39 -45.84 -24.13 -30.47
C SER A 39 -44.94 -24.76 -29.38
N ARG A 40 -45.55 -25.63 -28.55
CA ARG A 40 -44.86 -26.54 -27.60
C ARG A 40 -44.78 -27.94 -28.26
N PRO A 41 -44.16 -28.93 -27.59
CA PRO A 41 -45.05 -29.95 -27.04
C PRO A 41 -44.77 -30.31 -25.56
N ALA A 42 -45.67 -31.11 -24.99
CA ALA A 42 -45.47 -31.94 -23.80
C ALA A 42 -45.48 -33.43 -24.29
N CYS A 43 -45.43 -34.52 -23.51
CA CYS A 43 -45.37 -34.83 -22.07
C CYS A 43 -44.76 -36.26 -21.96
N ALA A 44 -44.91 -37.17 -20.98
CA ALA A 44 -45.54 -37.26 -19.65
C ALA A 44 -44.96 -38.49 -18.91
N CYS A 45 -44.94 -38.45 -17.56
CA CYS A 45 -44.97 -39.63 -16.66
C CYS A 45 -43.79 -40.66 -16.72
N ALA A 46 -43.63 -41.60 -15.78
CA ALA A 46 -43.83 -41.60 -14.31
C ALA A 46 -43.29 -42.93 -13.73
N ALA A 47 -42.74 -42.93 -12.51
CA ALA A 47 -42.69 -44.12 -11.61
C ALA A 47 -42.21 -43.76 -10.18
N PHE A 48 -42.89 -44.31 -9.18
CA PHE A 48 -42.39 -44.61 -7.82
C PHE A 48 -42.46 -46.15 -7.66
N PRO A 49 -41.68 -46.78 -6.77
CA PRO A 49 -42.30 -47.20 -5.50
C PRO A 49 -41.36 -47.24 -4.26
N THR A 50 -41.99 -47.29 -3.07
CA THR A 50 -41.64 -47.96 -1.77
C THR A 50 -40.18 -48.36 -1.43
N GLY A 51 -39.72 -48.31 -0.17
CA GLY A 51 -40.39 -48.00 1.11
C GLY A 51 -39.60 -48.57 2.32
N ASP A 52 -40.11 -48.33 3.55
CA ASP A 52 -39.79 -49.01 4.83
C ASP A 52 -38.36 -48.89 5.44
N HIS A 53 -38.12 -48.95 6.77
CA HIS A 53 -38.87 -48.45 7.96
C HIS A 53 -37.97 -48.48 9.24
N LEU A 54 -38.55 -48.21 10.44
CA LEU A 54 -37.97 -48.23 11.82
C LEU A 54 -37.12 -46.98 12.23
N PHE A 55 -37.50 -46.18 13.24
CA PHE A 55 -37.60 -46.38 14.72
C PHE A 55 -36.21 -46.39 15.39
N LEU A 56 -35.94 -45.70 16.52
CA LEU A 56 -36.78 -45.04 17.55
C LEU A 56 -36.05 -43.85 18.22
N ALA A 57 -36.78 -42.99 18.95
CA ALA A 57 -36.24 -41.94 19.83
C ALA A 57 -36.07 -42.44 21.29
N PRO A 58 -35.52 -41.61 22.20
CA PRO A 58 -36.42 -40.92 23.14
C PRO A 58 -36.10 -39.44 23.41
N GLU A 59 -37.05 -38.76 24.06
CA GLU A 59 -37.08 -37.31 24.29
C GLU A 59 -36.41 -36.87 25.63
N ARG A 60 -36.25 -35.55 25.85
CA ARG A 60 -37.11 -34.82 26.83
C ARG A 60 -37.02 -33.28 26.80
N HIS A 61 -38.15 -32.69 27.18
CA HIS A 61 -38.62 -31.30 27.08
C HIS A 61 -37.72 -30.15 27.60
N GLY A 62 -37.97 -28.94 27.07
CA GLY A 62 -37.55 -27.65 27.65
C GLY A 62 -38.02 -26.44 26.83
N ASN A 63 -39.19 -25.87 27.13
CA ASN A 63 -39.80 -24.77 26.36
C ASN A 63 -39.25 -23.37 26.78
N PRO A 64 -39.02 -22.42 25.84
CA PRO A 64 -38.56 -21.07 26.17
C PRO A 64 -39.73 -20.12 26.54
N PRO A 65 -39.56 -19.18 27.48
CA PRO A 65 -40.59 -18.21 27.85
C PRO A 65 -40.72 -17.05 26.85
N ARG A 66 -41.94 -16.54 26.69
CA ARG A 66 -42.28 -15.29 25.95
C ARG A 66 -42.59 -14.13 26.93
N PRO A 67 -42.65 -12.86 26.46
CA PRO A 67 -42.35 -11.71 27.32
C PRO A 67 -43.51 -11.25 28.21
N PHE A 68 -43.15 -10.55 29.29
CA PHE A 68 -44.09 -9.83 30.17
C PHE A 68 -43.93 -8.31 30.04
N THR A 69 -45.06 -7.61 29.96
CA THR A 69 -45.13 -6.14 29.98
C THR A 69 -45.30 -5.62 31.42
N SER A 70 -44.61 -4.55 31.79
CA SER A 70 -44.88 -3.81 33.04
C SER A 70 -44.80 -2.29 32.81
N LYS A 71 -45.75 -1.55 33.39
CA LYS A 71 -45.84 -0.08 33.30
C LYS A 71 -45.40 0.55 34.63
N LYS A 72 -44.48 1.51 34.60
CA LYS A 72 -44.45 2.67 35.53
C LYS A 72 -43.47 3.74 35.04
N GLN A 73 -43.95 4.97 34.93
CA GLN A 73 -43.15 6.17 34.67
C GLN A 73 -42.92 6.93 35.99
N PRO A 74 -41.76 7.57 36.20
CA PRO A 74 -41.62 8.72 37.09
C PRO A 74 -42.28 9.96 36.47
N ARG A 75 -42.80 10.88 37.30
CA ARG A 75 -43.35 12.18 36.86
C ARG A 75 -42.29 13.29 36.90
N PRO A 76 -42.38 14.33 36.05
CA PRO A 76 -41.48 15.49 36.11
C PRO A 76 -41.82 16.45 37.26
N ILE A 77 -40.81 17.20 37.70
CA ILE A 77 -40.97 18.35 38.62
C ILE A 77 -40.95 19.64 37.78
N ARG A 78 -41.82 20.61 38.11
CA ARG A 78 -41.93 21.93 37.46
C ARG A 78 -41.64 23.06 38.45
N ILE A 79 -40.60 23.83 38.18
CA ILE A 79 -40.38 25.23 38.59
C ILE A 79 -39.49 25.82 37.47
N GLY A 80 -39.65 27.04 36.93
CA GLY A 80 -40.69 28.08 37.06
C GLY A 80 -40.17 29.33 36.31
N HIS A 81 -40.95 29.93 35.40
CA HIS A 81 -40.45 31.02 34.54
C HIS A 81 -40.24 32.34 35.31
N LEU A 82 -39.10 33.01 35.10
CA LEU A 82 -38.97 34.47 35.18
C LEU A 82 -37.89 35.00 34.20
N THR A 83 -38.27 36.00 33.41
CA THR A 83 -37.48 36.93 32.56
C THR A 83 -38.43 38.08 32.17
N PRO A 84 -37.98 39.29 31.74
CA PRO A 84 -36.61 39.81 31.62
C PRO A 84 -36.41 41.16 32.36
N THR A 85 -35.18 41.70 32.32
CA THR A 85 -34.88 43.14 32.43
C THR A 85 -33.58 43.49 31.69
N GLU A 86 -33.29 44.78 31.52
CA GLU A 86 -32.51 45.31 30.38
C GLU A 86 -31.06 45.77 30.70
N PHE A 87 -30.40 46.23 29.63
CA PHE A 87 -29.13 47.00 29.48
C PHE A 87 -28.79 48.07 30.56
N PRO A 88 -27.56 48.64 30.61
CA PRO A 88 -26.52 48.68 29.57
C PRO A 88 -25.07 48.36 30.05
N ALA A 89 -24.10 48.55 29.14
CA ALA A 89 -22.66 48.50 29.42
C ALA A 89 -22.06 49.89 29.67
N ALA A 90 -20.93 49.94 30.39
CA ALA A 90 -19.98 51.06 30.41
C ALA A 90 -18.57 50.56 30.80
N GLU A 91 -17.55 51.30 30.39
CA GLU A 91 -16.13 51.03 30.71
C GLU A 91 -15.75 51.57 32.10
N ILE A 92 -14.59 51.14 32.64
CA ILE A 92 -13.60 52.01 33.30
C ILE A 92 -12.28 51.24 33.58
N ARG A 93 -11.18 51.85 33.12
CA ARG A 93 -9.80 51.80 33.66
C ARG A 93 -9.47 53.27 34.06
N PRO A 94 -8.43 53.61 34.87
CA PRO A 94 -7.16 52.88 35.03
C PRO A 94 -6.48 52.92 36.44
N THR A 95 -5.26 52.33 36.51
CA THR A 95 -4.06 52.65 37.34
C THR A 95 -4.18 53.37 38.69
N HIS A 96 -3.46 52.96 39.75
CA HIS A 96 -1.99 52.96 39.87
C HIS A 96 -1.45 51.85 40.82
N THR A 97 -0.34 51.15 40.49
CA THR A 97 1.06 51.35 40.99
C THR A 97 1.21 51.03 42.49
N THR A 98 2.11 50.15 42.97
CA THR A 98 3.57 50.10 42.71
C THR A 98 4.16 48.69 42.92
N PHE A 99 5.04 48.22 42.02
CA PHE A 99 6.44 47.77 42.28
C PHE A 99 7.05 47.03 41.07
N GLN A 100 8.36 47.21 40.87
CA GLN A 100 9.23 46.61 39.85
C GLN A 100 10.66 46.51 40.48
N PRO A 101 11.61 45.67 39.99
CA PRO A 101 12.02 45.66 38.58
C PRO A 101 12.52 44.34 37.93
N LEU A 102 12.61 44.39 36.59
CA LEU A 102 13.61 43.78 35.69
C LEU A 102 13.94 42.26 35.71
N THR A 103 13.38 41.57 34.72
CA THR A 103 14.12 40.92 33.60
C THR A 103 15.36 40.05 33.85
N THR A 104 15.29 38.76 33.50
CA THR A 104 16.42 38.04 32.87
C THR A 104 15.94 36.97 31.86
N LEU A 105 16.71 36.88 30.77
CA LEU A 105 16.66 36.04 29.56
C LEU A 105 16.05 34.63 29.64
N ALA A 106 15.46 34.19 28.52
CA ALA A 106 15.26 32.77 28.21
C ALA A 106 16.56 32.13 27.67
N PRO A 107 16.86 30.86 27.98
CA PRO A 107 18.07 30.19 27.51
C PRO A 107 17.90 29.64 26.08
N HIS A 108 18.56 30.27 25.10
CA HIS A 108 19.04 29.53 23.93
C HIS A 108 20.19 28.61 24.37
N ALA A 109 20.16 27.33 23.97
CA ALA A 109 21.25 26.40 24.23
C ALA A 109 21.49 25.45 23.04
N LEU A 110 22.57 25.77 22.29
CA LEU A 110 23.44 24.83 21.59
C LEU A 110 22.80 23.77 20.68
N SER A 111 22.69 24.13 19.41
CA SER A 111 22.82 23.17 18.31
C SER A 111 24.30 22.83 18.07
N GLU A 112 24.75 21.61 18.41
CA GLU A 112 25.78 20.91 17.62
C GLU A 112 25.94 19.42 17.97
N ILE A 113 26.46 18.66 16.99
CA ILE A 113 27.04 17.31 17.06
C ILE A 113 26.22 16.22 17.78
N GLY A 114 25.61 15.33 16.99
CA GLY A 114 25.03 14.08 17.50
C GLY A 114 24.50 13.16 16.42
N ALA A 115 25.35 12.30 15.86
CA ALA A 115 24.95 11.26 14.90
C ALA A 115 24.19 10.10 15.58
N GLY A 116 23.01 10.40 16.12
CA GLY A 116 22.19 9.47 16.91
C GLY A 116 21.74 8.26 16.09
N GLN A 117 22.16 7.07 16.52
CA GLN A 117 21.80 5.80 15.87
C GLN A 117 20.27 5.61 15.84
N VAL A 118 19.70 5.49 14.63
CA VAL A 118 18.29 5.15 14.46
C VAL A 118 18.08 3.71 14.95
N SER A 119 17.48 3.56 16.13
CA SER A 119 17.23 2.25 16.74
C SER A 119 16.27 1.42 15.89
N GLU A 120 16.81 0.43 15.19
CA GLU A 120 16.05 -0.57 14.46
C GLU A 120 15.35 -1.53 15.44
N THR A 121 14.07 -1.30 15.70
CA THR A 121 13.18 -2.24 16.40
C THR A 121 11.93 -2.53 15.57
N GLY A 122 11.52 -3.81 15.54
CA GLY A 122 10.19 -4.26 15.10
C GLY A 122 9.89 -4.21 13.60
N SER A 123 9.93 -5.38 12.94
CA SER A 123 9.30 -5.56 11.62
C SER A 123 7.77 -5.59 11.73
N ARG A 124 7.10 -4.42 11.71
CA ARG A 124 5.65 -4.37 11.39
C ARG A 124 5.03 -3.04 10.90
N ARG A 125 5.82 -1.98 10.62
CA ARG A 125 5.31 -0.66 10.17
C ARG A 125 4.21 -0.72 9.11
N LEU A 126 2.98 -0.50 9.56
CA LEU A 126 1.76 -0.57 8.76
C LEU A 126 0.87 0.66 8.98
N LEU A 127 1.13 1.72 8.20
CA LEU A 127 0.25 2.88 8.13
C LEU A 127 -0.80 2.68 7.02
N ILE A 128 -1.86 1.93 7.31
CA ILE A 128 -3.12 2.04 6.53
C ILE A 128 -3.77 3.37 6.91
N ARG A 129 -3.27 4.44 6.29
CA ARG A 129 -3.82 5.81 6.23
C ARG A 129 -3.12 6.59 5.09
N GLY A 130 -2.98 5.91 3.96
CA GLY A 130 -2.44 6.40 2.70
C GLY A 130 -2.97 5.49 1.58
N VAL A 131 -3.18 6.07 0.40
CA VAL A 131 -3.77 5.39 -0.78
C VAL A 131 -2.82 4.37 -1.40
N MET A 132 -1.51 4.60 -1.25
CA MET A 132 -0.47 3.58 -1.43
C MET A 132 0.22 3.30 -0.09
N GLY A 133 0.44 2.02 0.22
CA GLY A 133 1.12 1.56 1.42
C GLY A 133 2.39 0.76 1.10
N VAL A 134 3.52 1.11 1.72
CA VAL A 134 4.83 0.45 1.53
C VAL A 134 5.14 -0.50 2.69
N HIS A 135 5.22 -1.80 2.42
CA HIS A 135 5.56 -2.83 3.41
C HIS A 135 6.83 -3.60 3.01
N LYS A 136 7.71 -3.92 3.97
CA LYS A 136 8.89 -4.76 3.71
C LYS A 136 8.47 -6.22 3.59
N LEU A 137 8.85 -6.87 2.49
CA LEU A 137 8.76 -8.32 2.35
C LEU A 137 9.99 -8.94 3.02
N THR A 138 9.78 -9.91 3.91
CA THR A 138 10.85 -10.71 4.54
C THR A 138 11.23 -11.90 3.66
N ALA A 139 12.53 -12.17 3.55
CA ALA A 139 13.01 -13.40 2.91
C ALA A 139 12.51 -14.66 3.65
N GLY A 140 12.35 -15.76 2.91
CA GLY A 140 11.71 -16.97 3.41
C GLY A 140 10.23 -17.03 3.03
N ASP A 141 9.34 -16.54 3.89
CA ASP A 141 7.89 -16.71 3.80
C ASP A 141 7.10 -15.42 3.48
N GLY A 142 7.76 -14.27 3.48
CA GLY A 142 7.11 -12.95 3.49
C GLY A 142 6.25 -12.65 2.27
N TYR A 143 6.55 -13.24 1.11
CA TYR A 143 5.74 -13.10 -0.11
C TYR A 143 4.52 -14.03 -0.16
N THR A 144 4.43 -15.06 0.71
CA THR A 144 3.48 -16.17 0.52
C THR A 144 2.01 -15.77 0.68
N TYR A 145 1.69 -14.58 1.19
CA TYR A 145 0.30 -14.09 1.21
C TYR A 145 -0.23 -13.67 -0.17
N LEU A 146 0.68 -13.41 -1.11
CA LEU A 146 0.42 -13.15 -2.53
C LEU A 146 0.23 -14.49 -3.27
N THR A 147 1.17 -15.43 -3.12
CA THR A 147 1.08 -16.73 -3.81
C THR A 147 -0.06 -17.61 -3.29
N ARG A 148 -0.53 -17.47 -2.04
CA ARG A 148 -1.66 -18.27 -1.51
C ARG A 148 -3.03 -18.10 -2.20
N GLN A 149 -3.17 -17.25 -3.22
CA GLN A 149 -4.32 -17.24 -4.15
C GLN A 149 -3.98 -17.77 -5.56
N VAL A 150 -2.69 -18.01 -5.82
CA VAL A 150 -2.13 -18.61 -7.06
C VAL A 150 -1.73 -20.09 -6.85
N ALA A 151 -1.48 -20.50 -5.61
CA ALA A 151 -0.86 -21.76 -5.17
C ALA A 151 -1.75 -23.02 -5.27
N VAL A 152 -2.33 -23.29 -6.45
CA VAL A 152 -2.96 -24.57 -6.83
C VAL A 152 -2.52 -25.00 -8.25
N HIS A 153 -1.30 -24.63 -8.65
CA HIS A 153 -0.73 -24.92 -9.98
C HIS A 153 0.48 -25.86 -9.97
N ASP A 154 1.32 -25.88 -8.92
CA ASP A 154 2.58 -26.68 -8.89
C ASP A 154 2.33 -28.20 -8.59
N ALA A 155 1.15 -28.74 -8.93
CA ALA A 155 0.75 -30.11 -8.57
C ALA A 155 -0.23 -30.80 -9.56
N THR A 156 0.16 -31.03 -10.82
CA THR A 156 -0.32 -32.19 -11.63
C THR A 156 0.52 -32.41 -12.88
N ASP A 157 1.64 -33.12 -12.75
CA ASP A 157 2.30 -33.75 -13.89
C ASP A 157 1.62 -35.10 -14.20
N ARG A 158 0.35 -35.04 -14.66
CA ARG A 158 -0.45 -36.10 -15.32
C ARG A 158 -1.95 -35.75 -15.43
N GLY A 159 -2.44 -35.60 -16.67
CA GLY A 159 -3.82 -35.95 -17.05
C GLY A 159 -4.89 -34.85 -16.99
N HIS A 160 -5.51 -34.61 -18.16
CA HIS A 160 -6.80 -33.93 -18.40
C HIS A 160 -6.92 -32.42 -18.11
N ALA A 161 -7.06 -31.67 -19.22
CA ALA A 161 -7.86 -30.45 -19.39
C ALA A 161 -7.80 -29.32 -18.32
N GLY A 162 -7.07 -28.25 -18.67
CA GLY A 162 -7.68 -26.92 -18.63
C GLY A 162 -7.77 -26.17 -17.30
N LEU A 163 -6.74 -26.18 -16.44
CA LEU A 163 -6.76 -25.33 -15.23
C LEU A 163 -6.89 -23.82 -15.50
N ALA A 164 -6.68 -23.34 -16.74
CA ALA A 164 -7.00 -21.96 -17.12
C ALA A 164 -8.50 -21.63 -16.88
N ASP A 165 -9.38 -22.58 -17.21
CA ASP A 165 -10.83 -22.45 -16.99
C ASP A 165 -11.17 -22.49 -15.50
N TYR A 166 -10.48 -23.32 -14.71
CA TYR A 166 -10.65 -23.39 -13.25
C TYR A 166 -10.33 -22.06 -12.55
N TYR A 167 -9.28 -21.35 -12.98
CA TYR A 167 -8.98 -20.02 -12.41
C TYR A 167 -9.94 -18.93 -12.92
N ALA A 168 -10.40 -19.01 -14.17
CA ALA A 168 -11.49 -18.16 -14.65
C ALA A 168 -12.80 -18.37 -13.86
N GLU A 169 -13.05 -19.60 -13.40
CA GLU A 169 -14.21 -19.97 -12.58
C GLU A 169 -14.08 -19.53 -11.10
N LYS A 170 -12.87 -19.44 -10.54
CA LYS A 170 -12.63 -19.11 -9.11
C LYS A 170 -12.07 -17.70 -8.83
N GLY A 171 -11.63 -16.97 -9.86
CA GLY A 171 -11.92 -15.54 -10.01
C GLY A 171 -10.85 -14.50 -9.65
N GLU A 172 -9.68 -14.84 -9.08
CA GLU A 172 -8.60 -13.86 -8.88
C GLU A 172 -7.57 -13.97 -10.00
N SER A 173 -7.20 -12.83 -10.61
CA SER A 173 -6.25 -12.80 -11.73
C SER A 173 -4.83 -13.23 -11.30
N PRO A 174 -4.12 -14.04 -12.10
CA PRO A 174 -2.72 -14.36 -11.83
C PRO A 174 -1.86 -13.09 -11.93
N GLY A 175 -0.80 -13.02 -11.12
CA GLY A 175 0.08 -11.86 -11.09
C GLY A 175 0.84 -11.66 -12.41
N ARG A 176 1.20 -10.41 -12.72
CA ARG A 176 1.92 -10.01 -13.95
C ARG A 176 3.25 -9.33 -13.64
N TRP A 177 4.26 -9.59 -14.46
CA TRP A 177 5.59 -8.96 -14.35
C TRP A 177 5.61 -7.53 -14.91
N PHE A 178 6.35 -6.65 -14.23
CA PHE A 178 6.50 -5.25 -14.60
C PHE A 178 7.92 -4.71 -14.35
N GLY A 179 8.36 -3.76 -15.19
CA GLY A 179 9.61 -2.99 -15.07
C GLY A 179 10.70 -3.39 -16.08
N ALA A 180 11.58 -2.45 -16.45
CA ALA A 180 12.63 -2.68 -17.44
C ALA A 180 13.76 -3.61 -16.93
N GLY A 181 13.86 -3.83 -15.62
CA GLY A 181 14.82 -4.76 -15.02
C GLY A 181 14.52 -6.23 -15.33
N LEU A 182 13.32 -6.56 -15.82
CA LEU A 182 12.96 -7.91 -16.29
C LEU A 182 13.84 -8.42 -17.43
N ALA A 183 14.34 -7.51 -18.28
CA ALA A 183 15.25 -7.85 -19.39
C ALA A 183 16.61 -8.44 -18.91
N ALA A 184 16.94 -8.30 -17.63
CA ALA A 184 18.10 -8.94 -17.01
C ALA A 184 17.80 -10.33 -16.42
N LEU A 185 16.58 -10.86 -16.61
CA LEU A 185 16.07 -12.11 -16.01
C LEU A 185 15.38 -13.05 -17.03
N ASP A 186 15.57 -12.83 -18.33
CA ASP A 186 14.82 -13.50 -19.42
C ASP A 186 13.28 -13.44 -19.23
N LEU A 187 12.75 -12.32 -18.69
CA LEU A 187 11.32 -12.13 -18.45
C LEU A 187 10.73 -11.00 -19.31
N GLU A 188 9.50 -11.21 -19.79
CA GLU A 188 8.72 -10.23 -20.55
C GLU A 188 7.75 -9.45 -19.64
N GLN A 189 7.54 -8.17 -19.91
CA GLN A 189 6.51 -7.39 -19.22
C GLN A 189 5.10 -7.91 -19.56
N GLY A 190 4.22 -7.97 -18.56
CA GLY A 190 2.87 -8.52 -18.67
C GLY A 190 2.77 -10.04 -18.55
N SER A 191 3.91 -10.76 -18.64
CA SER A 191 3.98 -12.23 -18.48
C SER A 191 3.66 -12.68 -17.06
N GLN A 192 3.29 -13.96 -16.89
CA GLN A 192 2.73 -14.48 -15.65
C GLN A 192 3.78 -14.68 -14.53
N VAL A 193 3.42 -14.24 -13.33
CA VAL A 193 4.12 -14.53 -12.08
C VAL A 193 3.68 -15.90 -11.56
N THR A 194 4.64 -16.82 -11.38
CA THR A 194 4.39 -18.17 -10.82
C THR A 194 4.83 -18.24 -9.35
N GLU A 195 4.35 -19.23 -8.60
CA GLU A 195 4.83 -19.44 -7.22
C GLU A 195 6.32 -19.77 -7.18
N THR A 196 6.80 -20.59 -8.10
CA THR A 196 8.23 -20.89 -8.29
C THR A 196 9.06 -19.62 -8.53
N HIS A 197 8.61 -18.68 -9.38
CA HIS A 197 9.29 -17.40 -9.56
C HIS A 197 9.38 -16.58 -8.26
N MET A 198 8.29 -16.52 -7.49
CA MET A 198 8.24 -15.78 -6.22
C MET A 198 9.11 -16.43 -5.14
N ARG A 199 9.13 -17.76 -5.07
CA ARG A 199 10.00 -18.56 -4.19
C ARG A 199 11.47 -18.24 -4.44
N ASN A 200 11.89 -18.22 -5.70
CA ASN A 200 13.29 -17.98 -6.05
C ASN A 200 13.69 -16.51 -5.83
N LEU A 201 12.88 -15.56 -6.33
CA LEU A 201 13.23 -14.14 -6.27
C LEU A 201 13.10 -13.56 -4.85
N PHE A 202 11.97 -13.78 -4.16
CA PHE A 202 11.69 -13.20 -2.84
C PHE A 202 12.03 -14.17 -1.69
N GLY A 203 11.91 -15.48 -1.90
CA GLY A 203 12.28 -16.47 -0.88
C GLY A 203 13.79 -16.70 -0.75
N GLU A 204 14.58 -16.43 -1.79
CA GLU A 204 16.02 -16.77 -1.87
C GLU A 204 16.93 -15.65 -2.42
N GLY A 205 16.40 -14.73 -3.23
CA GLY A 205 17.22 -13.72 -3.90
C GLY A 205 17.99 -14.29 -5.09
N ARG A 206 17.40 -15.30 -5.75
CA ARG A 206 17.90 -15.98 -6.95
C ARG A 206 17.04 -15.60 -8.17
N HIS A 207 17.52 -15.97 -9.35
CA HIS A 207 16.83 -15.80 -10.62
C HIS A 207 15.41 -16.44 -10.58
N PRO A 208 14.36 -15.82 -11.14
CA PRO A 208 13.00 -16.37 -11.11
C PRO A 208 12.92 -17.81 -11.63
N GLY A 209 13.54 -18.09 -12.79
CA GLY A 209 13.72 -19.46 -13.32
C GLY A 209 15.05 -20.08 -12.91
N ALA A 210 15.36 -20.15 -11.61
CA ALA A 210 16.64 -20.65 -11.11
C ALA A 210 16.92 -22.11 -11.51
N GLU A 211 15.91 -22.97 -11.41
CA GLU A 211 16.01 -24.41 -11.71
C GLU A 211 16.36 -24.64 -13.19
N ARG A 212 15.82 -23.84 -14.12
CA ARG A 212 16.18 -23.86 -15.54
C ARG A 212 17.67 -23.59 -15.76
N LEU A 213 18.20 -22.55 -15.10
CA LEU A 213 19.59 -22.13 -15.25
C LEU A 213 20.59 -23.07 -14.57
N GLU A 214 20.15 -23.80 -13.54
CA GLU A 214 20.99 -24.77 -12.82
C GLU A 214 21.05 -26.11 -13.53
N ASN A 215 19.91 -26.62 -14.02
CA ASN A 215 19.88 -27.83 -14.83
C ASN A 215 20.70 -27.65 -16.12
N ALA A 216 20.46 -26.59 -16.89
CA ALA A 216 21.23 -26.29 -18.10
C ALA A 216 22.73 -26.05 -17.83
N ALA A 217 23.13 -25.72 -16.60
CA ALA A 217 24.53 -25.64 -16.21
C ALA A 217 25.14 -27.02 -15.91
N LEU A 218 24.39 -27.90 -15.22
CA LEU A 218 24.78 -29.29 -14.95
C LEU A 218 24.85 -30.12 -16.24
N ASP A 219 23.88 -29.96 -17.14
CA ASP A 219 23.83 -30.61 -18.46
C ASP A 219 25.04 -30.18 -19.33
N ALA A 220 25.51 -28.94 -19.15
CA ALA A 220 26.74 -28.43 -19.76
C ALA A 220 28.03 -28.84 -19.00
N GLY A 221 27.96 -29.87 -18.14
CA GLY A 221 29.11 -30.45 -17.44
C GLY A 221 29.71 -29.60 -16.31
N LYS A 222 29.02 -28.54 -15.87
CA LYS A 222 29.53 -27.66 -14.80
C LYS A 222 29.31 -28.29 -13.42
N SER A 223 30.15 -27.94 -12.45
CA SER A 223 30.00 -28.41 -11.07
C SER A 223 28.72 -27.88 -10.42
N VAL A 224 28.22 -28.56 -9.38
CA VAL A 224 27.04 -28.11 -8.60
C VAL A 224 27.23 -26.70 -8.03
N GLU A 225 28.45 -26.27 -7.74
CA GLU A 225 28.74 -24.90 -7.30
C GLU A 225 28.67 -23.89 -8.45
N GLN A 226 29.18 -24.25 -9.63
CA GLN A 226 29.11 -23.42 -10.84
C GLN A 226 27.66 -23.30 -11.35
N ALA A 227 26.88 -24.38 -11.27
CA ALA A 227 25.43 -24.35 -11.47
C ALA A 227 24.77 -23.40 -10.47
N LYS A 228 24.98 -23.59 -9.16
CA LYS A 228 24.43 -22.68 -8.13
C LYS A 228 24.85 -21.22 -8.28
N LYS A 229 25.93 -20.91 -9.01
CA LYS A 229 26.31 -19.52 -9.36
C LYS A 229 25.55 -18.96 -10.57
N SER A 230 25.02 -19.78 -11.49
CA SER A 230 24.26 -19.30 -12.66
C SER A 230 22.93 -18.64 -12.28
N SER A 231 22.32 -19.03 -11.15
CA SER A 231 21.06 -18.46 -10.66
C SER A 231 21.21 -17.27 -9.69
N GLN A 232 22.43 -16.83 -9.35
CA GLN A 232 22.65 -15.86 -8.27
C GLN A 232 22.50 -14.41 -8.70
N LEU A 233 21.52 -13.70 -8.11
CA LEU A 233 21.38 -12.25 -8.23
C LEU A 233 22.26 -11.57 -7.18
N GLY A 234 23.57 -11.78 -7.26
CA GLY A 234 24.53 -11.40 -6.22
C GLY A 234 24.33 -12.21 -4.93
N ARG A 235 24.62 -11.61 -3.76
CA ARG A 235 24.51 -12.32 -2.46
C ARG A 235 23.07 -12.78 -2.18
N VAL A 236 22.84 -14.08 -2.15
CA VAL A 236 21.56 -14.71 -1.75
C VAL A 236 21.10 -14.25 -0.36
N PHE A 237 19.80 -14.27 -0.11
CA PHE A 237 19.25 -13.81 1.17
C PHE A 237 19.68 -14.72 2.33
N ALA A 238 20.08 -14.10 3.44
CA ALA A 238 20.46 -14.82 4.66
C ALA A 238 19.23 -15.48 5.30
N ARG A 239 19.09 -16.80 5.10
CA ARG A 239 18.07 -17.63 5.72
C ARG A 239 18.47 -17.99 7.15
N TYR A 240 18.14 -17.12 8.10
CA TYR A 240 18.24 -17.39 9.54
C TYR A 240 17.16 -18.38 10.03
N LEU A 241 17.14 -19.59 9.45
CA LEU A 241 16.22 -20.66 9.83
C LEU A 241 16.52 -21.14 11.26
N GLY A 242 15.47 -21.34 12.06
CA GLY A 242 15.55 -21.89 13.41
C GLY A 242 16.09 -20.97 14.50
N ASN A 243 16.95 -20.00 14.17
CA ASN A 243 17.68 -19.21 15.18
C ASN A 243 16.87 -18.02 15.75
N GLN A 244 15.76 -18.33 16.44
CA GLN A 244 15.18 -17.38 17.41
C GLN A 244 16.25 -17.06 18.46
N PRO A 245 16.35 -15.82 18.99
CA PRO A 245 17.28 -15.49 20.07
C PRO A 245 17.13 -16.48 21.23
N GLU A 246 18.25 -16.88 21.86
CA GLU A 246 18.28 -17.87 22.94
C GLU A 246 17.22 -17.58 24.02
N PHE A 247 17.13 -16.31 24.43
CA PHE A 247 16.11 -15.78 25.34
C PHE A 247 14.66 -16.14 24.94
N ILE A 248 14.32 -16.07 23.65
CA ILE A 248 12.99 -16.41 23.14
C ILE A 248 12.77 -17.93 23.21
N GLN A 249 13.79 -18.73 22.88
CA GLN A 249 13.72 -20.19 22.98
C GLN A 249 13.54 -20.64 24.43
N GLU A 250 14.31 -20.07 25.36
CA GLU A 250 14.23 -20.38 26.79
C GLU A 250 12.94 -19.87 27.44
N THR A 251 12.42 -18.72 27.02
CA THR A 251 11.07 -18.25 27.40
C THR A 251 10.01 -19.30 26.99
N ALA A 252 10.06 -19.80 25.76
CA ALA A 252 9.12 -20.81 25.27
C ALA A 252 9.25 -22.14 26.02
N LYS A 253 10.49 -22.62 26.28
CA LYS A 253 10.76 -23.81 27.11
C LYS A 253 10.16 -23.66 28.51
N ARG A 254 10.33 -22.50 29.17
CA ARG A 254 9.77 -22.24 30.51
C ARG A 254 8.25 -22.15 30.52
N TYR A 255 7.62 -21.61 29.48
CA TYR A 255 6.16 -21.61 29.35
C TYR A 255 5.59 -23.03 29.18
N ILE A 256 6.24 -23.87 28.37
CA ILE A 256 5.88 -25.28 28.21
C ILE A 256 6.07 -26.04 29.53
N ALA A 257 7.21 -25.86 30.20
CA ALA A 257 7.49 -26.48 31.50
C ALA A 257 6.49 -26.04 32.58
N TYR A 258 6.11 -24.76 32.63
CA TYR A 258 5.07 -24.27 33.53
C TYR A 258 3.73 -24.98 33.29
N ASN A 259 3.25 -25.03 32.04
CA ASN A 259 2.01 -25.70 31.69
C ASN A 259 2.03 -27.18 32.12
N LEU A 260 3.06 -27.92 31.70
CA LEU A 260 3.19 -29.35 32.03
C LEU A 260 3.24 -29.61 33.55
N ALA A 261 3.90 -28.73 34.31
CA ALA A 261 3.96 -28.83 35.77
C ALA A 261 2.60 -28.57 36.48
N HIS A 262 1.64 -27.93 35.80
CA HIS A 262 0.28 -27.68 36.30
C HIS A 262 -0.76 -28.63 35.69
N GLY A 263 -0.32 -29.67 34.98
CA GLY A 263 -1.21 -30.62 34.26
C GLY A 263 -1.85 -30.04 32.99
N GLU A 264 -1.46 -28.83 32.59
CA GLU A 264 -2.00 -28.13 31.43
C GLU A 264 -1.37 -28.60 30.11
N HIS A 265 -2.16 -28.54 29.04
CA HIS A 265 -1.65 -28.83 27.71
C HIS A 265 -0.54 -27.82 27.34
N TRP A 266 0.54 -28.27 26.69
CA TRP A 266 1.72 -27.44 26.46
C TRP A 266 1.47 -26.13 25.68
N LYS A 267 0.37 -26.05 24.90
CA LYS A 267 -0.08 -24.82 24.21
C LYS A 267 -1.02 -23.91 25.02
N THR A 268 -1.43 -24.28 26.24
CA THR A 268 -2.32 -23.45 27.07
C THR A 268 -1.70 -22.06 27.31
N PRO A 269 -2.47 -20.96 27.21
CA PRO A 269 -1.92 -19.62 27.48
C PRO A 269 -1.55 -19.43 28.95
N VAL A 270 -0.25 -19.50 29.27
CA VAL A 270 0.31 -19.19 30.60
C VAL A 270 -0.22 -17.83 31.10
N PRO A 271 -0.65 -17.68 32.37
CA PRO A 271 -1.18 -16.43 32.93
C PRO A 271 -0.23 -15.22 32.81
N ALA A 272 -0.77 -14.00 32.78
CA ALA A 272 -0.01 -12.82 32.35
C ALA A 272 1.12 -12.43 33.32
N GLU A 273 0.82 -12.46 34.61
CA GLU A 273 1.71 -12.26 35.74
C GLU A 273 2.79 -13.35 35.82
N VAL A 274 2.44 -14.61 35.57
CA VAL A 274 3.41 -15.72 35.47
C VAL A 274 4.35 -15.52 34.28
N ARG A 275 3.82 -15.12 33.11
CA ARG A 275 4.64 -14.78 31.92
C ARG A 275 5.59 -13.62 32.18
N ALA A 276 5.18 -12.63 32.95
CA ALA A 276 6.00 -11.48 33.34
C ALA A 276 7.11 -11.86 34.33
N LYS A 277 6.80 -12.70 35.32
CA LYS A 277 7.77 -13.28 36.26
C LYS A 277 8.85 -14.09 35.53
N ILE A 278 8.45 -15.10 34.74
CA ILE A 278 9.36 -15.97 33.99
C ILE A 278 10.31 -15.16 33.07
N ARG A 279 9.81 -14.11 32.41
CA ARG A 279 10.63 -13.25 31.55
C ARG A 279 11.57 -12.34 32.33
N THR A 280 11.20 -11.89 33.52
CA THR A 280 12.06 -11.10 34.41
C THR A 280 13.19 -11.95 34.99
N GLU A 281 12.90 -13.16 35.45
CA GLU A 281 13.88 -14.14 35.95
C GLU A 281 14.90 -14.48 34.85
N LEU A 282 14.42 -14.91 33.68
CA LEU A 282 15.28 -15.19 32.52
C LEU A 282 16.07 -13.94 32.07
N GLY A 283 15.48 -12.74 32.20
CA GLY A 283 16.13 -11.46 31.90
C GLY A 283 17.34 -11.20 32.80
N ASN A 284 17.17 -11.44 34.11
CA ASN A 284 18.26 -11.32 35.08
C ASN A 284 19.35 -12.37 34.84
N GLU A 285 18.99 -13.62 34.54
CA GLU A 285 19.95 -14.69 34.25
C GLU A 285 20.78 -14.42 32.99
N HIS A 286 20.13 -13.99 31.89
CA HIS A 286 20.83 -13.63 30.66
C HIS A 286 21.72 -12.38 30.85
N PHE A 287 21.24 -11.38 31.59
CA PHE A 287 22.02 -10.19 31.91
C PHE A 287 23.26 -10.54 32.75
N LEU A 288 23.10 -11.37 33.80
CA LEU A 288 24.19 -11.85 34.64
C LEU A 288 25.22 -12.65 33.83
N ARG A 289 24.76 -13.44 32.86
CA ARG A 289 25.61 -14.22 31.95
C ARG A 289 26.40 -13.34 30.97
N GLU A 290 25.81 -12.27 30.43
CA GLU A 290 26.50 -11.36 29.49
C GLU A 290 27.38 -10.31 30.19
N HIS A 291 27.02 -9.86 31.40
CA HIS A 291 27.63 -8.70 32.06
C HIS A 291 28.29 -8.99 33.41
N GLY A 292 28.23 -10.22 33.94
CA GLY A 292 28.89 -10.61 35.18
C GLY A 292 28.32 -10.00 36.47
N ARG A 293 27.22 -9.23 36.38
CA ARG A 293 26.50 -8.60 37.49
C ARG A 293 25.00 -8.61 37.24
N ALA A 294 24.19 -8.30 38.26
CA ALA A 294 22.77 -8.03 38.07
C ALA A 294 22.53 -6.69 37.31
N PRO A 295 21.35 -6.49 36.71
CA PRO A 295 20.91 -5.17 36.27
C PRO A 295 20.82 -4.20 37.46
N ILE A 296 21.17 -2.92 37.24
CA ILE A 296 21.11 -1.86 38.26
C ILE A 296 19.64 -1.46 38.53
N ASP A 297 18.82 -1.41 37.48
CA ASP A 297 17.40 -1.04 37.58
C ASP A 297 16.52 -1.74 36.53
N ASP A 298 15.22 -1.48 36.60
CA ASP A 298 14.21 -1.97 35.67
C ASP A 298 14.38 -1.44 34.23
N ARG A 299 15.04 -0.30 34.05
CA ARG A 299 15.28 0.34 32.75
C ARG A 299 16.43 -0.35 32.01
N GLU A 300 17.53 -0.65 32.70
CA GLU A 300 18.66 -1.41 32.19
C GLU A 300 18.21 -2.85 31.85
N ARG A 301 17.47 -3.50 32.76
CA ARG A 301 16.84 -4.80 32.49
C ARG A 301 15.91 -4.75 31.28
N GLY A 302 15.07 -3.72 31.19
CA GLY A 302 14.15 -3.51 30.05
C GLY A 302 14.89 -3.30 28.72
N ALA A 303 15.95 -2.50 28.70
CA ALA A 303 16.79 -2.25 27.52
C ALA A 303 17.53 -3.53 27.08
N PHE A 304 18.09 -4.28 28.03
CA PHE A 304 18.70 -5.58 27.76
C PHE A 304 17.69 -6.59 27.22
N MET A 305 16.51 -6.71 27.84
CA MET A 305 15.45 -7.60 27.35
C MET A 305 14.96 -7.18 25.97
N ALA A 306 14.92 -5.89 25.64
CA ALA A 306 14.62 -5.40 24.29
C ALA A 306 15.70 -5.80 23.26
N LYS A 307 16.98 -5.76 23.64
CA LYS A 307 18.11 -6.27 22.84
C LYS A 307 18.02 -7.80 22.66
N ALA A 308 17.84 -8.55 23.75
CA ALA A 308 17.80 -10.02 23.75
C ALA A 308 16.53 -10.59 23.08
N THR A 309 15.44 -9.83 23.00
CA THR A 309 14.23 -10.20 22.25
C THR A 309 14.16 -9.64 20.83
N ARG A 310 15.11 -8.79 20.42
CA ARG A 310 15.25 -8.36 19.02
C ARG A 310 15.59 -9.58 18.17
N GLN A 311 14.63 -10.02 17.35
CA GLN A 311 14.85 -11.07 16.36
C GLN A 311 16.02 -10.68 15.45
N GLN A 312 16.84 -11.66 15.05
CA GLN A 312 17.87 -11.44 14.03
C GLN A 312 17.20 -10.90 12.76
N THR A 313 17.82 -9.89 12.15
CA THR A 313 17.20 -9.12 11.07
C THR A 313 17.04 -9.97 9.82
N THR A 314 15.83 -10.50 9.59
CA THR A 314 15.46 -11.19 8.36
C THR A 314 15.79 -10.31 7.17
N ALA A 315 16.48 -10.87 6.17
CA ALA A 315 16.84 -10.12 4.98
C ALA A 315 15.59 -9.54 4.30
N VAL A 316 15.65 -8.26 3.89
CA VAL A 316 14.58 -7.63 3.12
C VAL A 316 14.60 -8.23 1.72
N ALA A 317 13.55 -8.95 1.36
CA ALA A 317 13.38 -9.58 0.06
C ALA A 317 12.87 -8.61 -1.01
N GLY A 318 12.09 -7.63 -0.58
CA GLY A 318 11.40 -6.69 -1.46
C GLY A 318 10.54 -5.70 -0.69
N TYR A 319 9.74 -4.95 -1.44
CA TYR A 319 8.78 -3.99 -0.94
C TYR A 319 7.43 -4.25 -1.62
N ASP A 320 6.38 -4.50 -0.86
CA ASP A 320 5.01 -4.49 -1.38
C ASP A 320 4.51 -3.04 -1.38
N LEU A 321 4.11 -2.56 -2.56
CA LEU A 321 3.41 -1.31 -2.76
C LEU A 321 1.93 -1.65 -3.02
N THR A 322 1.09 -1.50 -2.00
CA THR A 322 -0.35 -1.78 -2.14
C THR A 322 -1.07 -0.52 -2.59
N PHE A 323 -1.54 -0.49 -3.84
CA PHE A 323 -2.35 0.59 -4.42
C PHE A 323 -3.84 0.27 -4.30
N ALA A 324 -4.63 1.14 -3.66
CA ALA A 324 -6.08 1.01 -3.61
C ALA A 324 -6.74 2.38 -3.84
N PRO A 325 -7.79 2.49 -4.68
CA PRO A 325 -8.46 3.75 -4.93
C PRO A 325 -9.37 4.14 -3.75
N VAL A 326 -9.92 5.36 -3.82
CA VAL A 326 -10.93 5.86 -2.90
C VAL A 326 -12.21 4.99 -2.93
N LYS A 327 -13.01 5.01 -1.85
CA LYS A 327 -13.99 3.94 -1.62
C LYS A 327 -15.14 3.97 -2.62
N SER A 328 -15.51 5.14 -3.12
CA SER A 328 -16.49 5.32 -4.18
C SER A 328 -16.11 4.63 -5.49
N VAL A 329 -14.82 4.60 -5.86
CA VAL A 329 -14.33 3.90 -7.06
C VAL A 329 -14.52 2.39 -6.91
N SER A 330 -14.16 1.81 -5.76
CA SER A 330 -14.44 0.39 -5.47
C SER A 330 -15.94 0.07 -5.40
N THR A 331 -16.75 1.03 -4.96
CA THR A 331 -18.22 0.91 -4.87
C THR A 331 -18.85 0.90 -6.26
N LEU A 332 -18.48 1.85 -7.13
CA LEU A 332 -18.93 1.93 -8.51
C LEU A 332 -18.47 0.72 -9.33
N TRP A 333 -17.19 0.34 -9.21
CA TRP A 333 -16.63 -0.85 -9.85
C TRP A 333 -17.39 -2.14 -9.54
N ALA A 334 -17.83 -2.32 -8.29
CA ALA A 334 -18.56 -3.51 -7.86
C ALA A 334 -20.03 -3.56 -8.32
N LEU A 335 -20.65 -2.38 -8.56
CA LEU A 335 -22.09 -2.25 -8.83
C LEU A 335 -22.44 -1.95 -10.29
N ALA A 336 -21.50 -1.40 -11.07
CA ALA A 336 -21.71 -1.14 -12.48
C ALA A 336 -21.86 -2.43 -13.32
N ASP A 337 -22.20 -2.27 -14.60
CA ASP A 337 -22.15 -3.39 -15.55
C ASP A 337 -20.72 -3.89 -15.78
N ARG A 338 -20.59 -4.92 -16.62
CA ARG A 338 -19.30 -5.59 -16.88
C ARG A 338 -18.35 -4.79 -17.76
N ASP A 339 -18.81 -3.79 -18.50
CA ASP A 339 -17.97 -3.02 -19.42
C ASP A 339 -17.49 -1.73 -18.76
N VAL A 340 -18.35 -1.05 -17.99
CA VAL A 340 -17.95 0.03 -17.08
C VAL A 340 -16.98 -0.49 -16.01
N ALA A 341 -17.19 -1.70 -15.47
CA ALA A 341 -16.24 -2.29 -14.50
C ALA A 341 -14.84 -2.53 -15.11
N LYS A 342 -14.76 -3.02 -16.35
CA LYS A 342 -13.48 -3.19 -17.07
C LYS A 342 -12.76 -1.86 -17.28
N GLU A 343 -13.47 -0.78 -17.61
CA GLU A 343 -12.86 0.54 -17.75
C GLU A 343 -12.34 1.11 -16.42
N ILE A 344 -12.98 0.77 -15.28
CA ILE A 344 -12.45 1.12 -13.96
C ILE A 344 -11.21 0.29 -13.60
N GLU A 345 -11.18 -1.00 -13.96
CA GLU A 345 -9.98 -1.84 -13.84
C GLU A 345 -8.83 -1.32 -14.72
N ALA A 346 -9.11 -0.98 -15.98
CA ALA A 346 -8.13 -0.42 -16.91
C ALA A 346 -7.58 0.94 -16.44
N ALA A 347 -8.44 1.81 -15.90
CA ALA A 347 -8.02 3.07 -15.25
C ALA A 347 -7.11 2.82 -14.05
N HIS A 348 -7.45 1.84 -13.19
CA HIS A 348 -6.63 1.44 -12.05
C HIS A 348 -5.27 0.89 -12.50
N HIS A 349 -5.23 -0.01 -13.49
CA HIS A 349 -3.98 -0.57 -14.01
C HIS A 349 -3.10 0.50 -14.67
N ALA A 350 -3.67 1.38 -15.50
CA ALA A 350 -2.94 2.48 -16.13
C ALA A 350 -2.33 3.43 -15.09
N ALA A 351 -3.09 3.82 -14.06
CA ALA A 351 -2.61 4.67 -12.98
C ALA A 351 -1.50 4.01 -12.14
N VAL A 352 -1.59 2.70 -11.88
CA VAL A 352 -0.51 1.94 -11.21
C VAL A 352 0.72 1.89 -12.10
N GLU A 353 0.60 1.47 -13.37
CA GLU A 353 1.72 1.37 -14.30
C GLU A 353 2.46 2.69 -14.52
N ALA A 354 1.74 3.80 -14.72
CA ALA A 354 2.35 5.12 -14.90
C ALA A 354 3.08 5.57 -13.62
N THR A 355 2.50 5.33 -12.44
CA THR A 355 3.18 5.58 -11.15
C THR A 355 4.44 4.71 -10.99
N LEU A 356 4.43 3.46 -11.46
CA LEU A 356 5.60 2.58 -11.43
C LEU A 356 6.68 2.98 -12.45
N LYS A 357 6.32 3.46 -13.65
CA LYS A 357 7.27 4.03 -14.64
C LYS A 357 8.00 5.23 -14.04
N TRP A 358 7.27 6.11 -13.34
CA TRP A 358 7.86 7.26 -12.67
C TRP A 358 8.73 6.86 -11.46
N LEU A 359 8.32 5.85 -10.68
CA LEU A 359 9.11 5.26 -9.59
C LEU A 359 10.43 4.69 -10.12
N GLU A 360 10.37 3.88 -11.19
CA GLU A 360 11.53 3.31 -11.85
C GLU A 360 12.51 4.39 -12.34
N LYS A 361 11.99 5.46 -12.95
CA LYS A 361 12.78 6.59 -13.45
C LYS A 361 13.43 7.42 -12.34
N GLU A 362 12.68 7.80 -11.29
CA GLU A 362 13.09 8.86 -10.35
C GLU A 362 13.26 8.44 -8.88
N VAL A 363 12.86 7.22 -8.49
CA VAL A 363 12.87 6.75 -7.09
C VAL A 363 13.74 5.51 -6.89
N LEU A 364 14.04 4.76 -7.96
CA LEU A 364 14.74 3.49 -7.88
C LEU A 364 16.27 3.66 -7.86
N PHE A 365 16.82 3.80 -6.66
CA PHE A 365 18.27 3.88 -6.41
C PHE A 365 18.83 2.60 -5.78
N THR A 366 20.14 2.41 -5.89
CA THR A 366 20.93 1.40 -5.19
C THR A 366 22.22 2.02 -4.61
N ARG A 367 23.06 1.24 -3.93
CA ARG A 367 24.24 1.75 -3.18
C ARG A 367 25.52 0.96 -3.49
N ARG A 368 26.62 1.68 -3.72
CA ARG A 368 27.97 1.17 -4.01
C ARG A 368 28.96 1.55 -2.88
N GLY A 369 30.10 0.85 -2.83
CA GLY A 369 31.20 1.11 -1.87
C GLY A 369 31.01 0.50 -0.47
N ARG A 370 32.07 0.54 0.36
CA ARG A 370 32.03 0.06 1.76
C ARG A 370 30.97 0.85 2.54
N GLY A 371 30.06 0.16 3.23
CA GLY A 371 28.93 0.81 3.91
C GLY A 371 27.85 1.42 2.99
N GLY A 372 27.98 1.28 1.67
CA GLY A 372 27.06 1.89 0.70
C GLY A 372 27.19 3.41 0.62
N LEU A 373 28.40 3.97 0.73
CA LEU A 373 28.66 5.42 0.76
C LEU A 373 28.11 6.15 -0.48
N GLN A 374 28.29 5.57 -1.68
CA GLN A 374 27.76 6.13 -2.92
C GLN A 374 26.34 5.59 -3.16
N GLN A 375 25.40 6.47 -3.51
CA GLN A 375 24.11 6.10 -4.08
C GLN A 375 24.16 6.30 -5.61
N VAL A 376 23.51 5.43 -6.36
CA VAL A 376 23.43 5.49 -7.84
C VAL A 376 22.05 5.04 -8.31
N LYS A 377 21.59 5.46 -9.50
CA LYS A 377 20.34 4.93 -10.07
C LYS A 377 20.48 3.42 -10.33
N ALA A 378 19.39 2.69 -10.14
CA ALA A 378 19.29 1.32 -10.60
C ALA A 378 18.92 1.30 -12.10
N LYS A 379 19.31 0.24 -12.80
CA LYS A 379 19.10 0.08 -14.25
C LYS A 379 17.64 -0.20 -14.62
N GLY A 380 16.85 -0.75 -13.70
CA GLY A 380 15.43 -1.03 -13.91
C GLY A 380 14.76 -1.76 -12.75
N LEU A 381 13.44 -1.63 -12.70
CA LEU A 381 12.52 -2.21 -11.74
C LEU A 381 12.23 -3.68 -12.09
N ILE A 382 12.02 -4.51 -11.07
CA ILE A 382 11.52 -5.88 -11.21
C ILE A 382 10.37 -6.00 -10.20
N ALA A 383 9.14 -6.08 -10.70
CA ALA A 383 7.94 -6.07 -9.86
C ALA A 383 6.89 -7.10 -10.31
N GLY A 384 6.28 -7.80 -9.35
CA GLY A 384 5.09 -8.64 -9.58
C GLY A 384 3.83 -7.91 -9.13
N MET A 385 2.91 -7.65 -10.05
CA MET A 385 1.63 -6.97 -9.82
C MET A 385 0.50 -7.99 -9.62
N PHE A 386 -0.23 -7.92 -8.51
CA PHE A 386 -1.32 -8.81 -8.14
C PHE A 386 -2.59 -7.98 -7.82
N THR A 387 -3.55 -7.95 -8.74
CA THR A 387 -4.84 -7.26 -8.52
C THR A 387 -5.83 -8.18 -7.81
N HIS A 388 -6.47 -7.66 -6.77
CA HIS A 388 -7.48 -8.33 -5.96
C HIS A 388 -8.81 -7.57 -5.98
N ARG A 389 -9.91 -8.30 -5.78
CA ARG A 389 -11.29 -7.79 -5.88
C ARG A 389 -11.93 -7.34 -4.56
N ASP A 390 -11.60 -8.00 -3.44
CA ASP A 390 -12.30 -7.77 -2.17
C ASP A 390 -11.40 -7.69 -0.93
N ALA A 391 -11.94 -7.09 0.12
CA ALA A 391 -11.32 -7.07 1.44
C ALA A 391 -11.60 -8.39 2.18
N ARG A 392 -10.81 -8.73 3.20
CA ARG A 392 -11.06 -9.91 4.07
C ARG A 392 -12.45 -9.91 4.74
N SER A 393 -13.12 -8.76 4.81
CA SER A 393 -14.50 -8.60 5.26
C SER A 393 -15.55 -8.82 4.15
N SER A 394 -15.17 -9.38 3.01
CA SER A 394 -15.99 -9.58 1.79
C SER A 394 -16.49 -8.31 1.10
N ASP A 395 -16.10 -7.13 1.59
CA ASP A 395 -16.46 -5.82 1.03
C ASP A 395 -15.75 -5.53 -0.30
N PRO A 396 -16.39 -4.82 -1.26
CA PRO A 396 -15.74 -4.33 -2.48
C PRO A 396 -14.45 -3.58 -2.21
N HIS A 397 -13.34 -4.04 -2.77
CA HIS A 397 -12.04 -3.40 -2.61
C HIS A 397 -11.12 -3.78 -3.76
N LEU A 398 -11.25 -3.09 -4.89
CA LEU A 398 -10.28 -3.16 -5.97
C LEU A 398 -8.93 -2.66 -5.44
N HIS A 399 -7.89 -3.49 -5.46
CA HIS A 399 -6.54 -3.08 -5.06
C HIS A 399 -5.47 -3.92 -5.77
N THR A 400 -4.30 -3.35 -6.02
CA THR A 400 -3.15 -4.08 -6.57
C THR A 400 -1.98 -4.05 -5.59
N HIS A 401 -1.53 -5.23 -5.19
CA HIS A 401 -0.24 -5.41 -4.51
C HIS A 401 0.87 -5.46 -5.55
N VAL A 402 1.91 -4.65 -5.40
CA VAL A 402 3.07 -4.64 -6.29
C VAL A 402 4.30 -5.04 -5.49
N ALA A 403 4.67 -6.31 -5.60
CA ALA A 403 5.87 -6.85 -4.97
C ALA A 403 7.11 -6.43 -5.78
N VAL A 404 7.74 -5.33 -5.38
CA VAL A 404 9.01 -4.85 -5.91
C VAL A 404 10.16 -5.67 -5.32
N SER A 405 10.96 -6.28 -6.18
CA SER A 405 12.19 -6.99 -5.84
C SER A 405 13.19 -6.08 -5.11
N ASN A 406 13.82 -6.56 -4.04
CA ASN A 406 15.02 -5.89 -3.49
C ASN A 406 16.29 -6.24 -4.30
N LYS A 407 16.20 -7.08 -5.33
CA LYS A 407 17.28 -7.33 -6.31
C LYS A 407 17.11 -6.41 -7.51
N VAL A 408 18.10 -5.56 -7.74
CA VAL A 408 18.20 -4.69 -8.91
C VAL A 408 19.62 -4.73 -9.48
N GLN A 409 19.78 -4.49 -10.78
CA GLN A 409 21.08 -4.18 -11.37
C GLN A 409 21.41 -2.70 -11.22
N ASP A 410 22.69 -2.38 -11.06
CA ASP A 410 23.22 -1.07 -11.42
C ASP A 410 23.57 -1.00 -12.92
N GLU A 411 24.04 0.17 -13.39
CA GLU A 411 24.43 0.38 -14.80
C GLU A 411 25.55 -0.58 -15.27
N THR A 412 26.38 -1.06 -14.34
CA THR A 412 27.44 -2.05 -14.63
C THR A 412 26.93 -3.50 -14.59
N GLY A 413 25.61 -3.71 -14.50
CA GLY A 413 24.98 -5.03 -14.44
C GLY A 413 25.16 -5.75 -13.10
N ARG A 414 25.75 -5.11 -12.08
CA ARG A 414 25.98 -5.74 -10.77
C ARG A 414 24.69 -5.78 -9.96
N TRP A 415 24.36 -6.97 -9.48
CA TRP A 415 23.18 -7.20 -8.64
C TRP A 415 23.40 -6.67 -7.21
N LEU A 416 22.61 -5.68 -6.85
CA LEU A 416 22.68 -4.95 -5.57
C LEU A 416 21.29 -4.90 -4.90
N ALA A 417 21.23 -4.22 -3.74
CA ALA A 417 20.00 -3.99 -2.98
C ALA A 417 19.38 -2.62 -3.32
N VAL A 418 18.05 -2.51 -3.31
CA VAL A 418 17.35 -1.22 -3.47
C VAL A 418 17.59 -0.32 -2.24
N ASP A 419 17.86 0.96 -2.46
CA ASP A 419 17.92 1.95 -1.39
C ASP A 419 16.51 2.40 -0.98
N GLY A 420 15.83 1.55 -0.21
CA GLY A 420 14.48 1.81 0.27
C GLY A 420 14.32 3.11 1.08
N ARG A 421 15.41 3.81 1.46
CA ARG A 421 15.33 5.16 2.04
C ARG A 421 14.67 6.16 1.07
N VAL A 422 14.97 6.07 -0.23
CA VAL A 422 14.38 6.96 -1.25
C VAL A 422 12.91 6.59 -1.49
N LEU A 423 12.61 5.29 -1.58
CA LEU A 423 11.24 4.77 -1.68
C LEU A 423 10.34 5.23 -0.52
N TYR A 424 10.84 5.21 0.72
CA TYR A 424 10.08 5.73 1.88
C TYR A 424 9.92 7.27 1.86
N LYS A 425 10.92 8.02 1.36
CA LYS A 425 10.79 9.47 1.16
C LYS A 425 9.72 9.81 0.11
N ALA A 426 9.68 9.06 -1.00
CA ALA A 426 8.79 9.28 -2.13
C ALA A 426 7.37 8.70 -1.96
N ASN A 427 7.12 7.89 -0.92
CA ASN A 427 5.84 7.20 -0.70
C ASN A 427 4.60 8.10 -0.87
N VAL A 428 4.59 9.28 -0.24
CA VAL A 428 3.46 10.23 -0.34
C VAL A 428 3.31 10.78 -1.76
N THR A 429 4.42 11.03 -2.46
CA THR A 429 4.42 11.46 -3.87
C THR A 429 3.82 10.41 -4.79
N LEU A 430 4.19 9.13 -4.60
CA LEU A 430 3.67 8.00 -5.36
C LEU A 430 2.17 7.78 -5.09
N ALA A 431 1.74 7.90 -3.83
CA ALA A 431 0.33 7.80 -3.46
C ALA A 431 -0.53 8.92 -4.09
N GLU A 432 -0.01 10.15 -4.15
CA GLU A 432 -0.73 11.27 -4.79
C GLU A 432 -0.70 11.22 -6.32
N MET A 433 0.40 10.75 -6.92
CA MET A 433 0.48 10.52 -8.36
C MET A 433 -0.54 9.48 -8.82
N TYR A 434 -0.63 8.35 -8.13
CA TYR A 434 -1.68 7.34 -8.39
C TYR A 434 -3.10 7.91 -8.20
N ASN A 435 -3.34 8.71 -7.14
CA ASN A 435 -4.64 9.38 -6.93
C ASN A 435 -5.03 10.27 -8.13
N THR A 436 -4.11 11.07 -8.65
CA THR A 436 -4.41 11.97 -9.77
C THR A 436 -4.56 11.23 -11.07
N LEU A 437 -3.67 10.27 -11.36
CA LEU A 437 -3.75 9.46 -12.56
C LEU A 437 -5.08 8.68 -12.62
N ILE A 438 -5.53 8.06 -11.52
CA ILE A 438 -6.81 7.33 -11.55
C ILE A 438 -8.03 8.26 -11.61
N GLU A 439 -7.98 9.44 -10.99
CA GLU A 439 -9.03 10.46 -11.13
C GLU A 439 -9.13 10.93 -12.60
N SER A 440 -8.00 11.30 -13.21
CA SER A 440 -7.92 11.74 -14.61
C SER A 440 -8.26 10.63 -15.63
N GLU A 441 -7.86 9.37 -15.40
CA GLU A 441 -8.22 8.21 -16.23
C GLU A 441 -9.73 7.92 -16.18
N LEU A 442 -10.35 7.95 -14.99
CA LEU A 442 -11.79 7.73 -14.83
C LEU A 442 -12.63 8.87 -15.43
N ILE A 443 -12.16 10.11 -15.29
CA ILE A 443 -12.74 11.27 -15.98
C ILE A 443 -12.66 11.08 -17.51
N ALA A 444 -11.48 10.74 -18.03
CA ALA A 444 -11.25 10.59 -19.47
C ALA A 444 -12.09 9.44 -20.08
N ARG A 445 -12.10 8.26 -19.45
CA ARG A 445 -12.86 7.10 -19.92
C ARG A 445 -14.37 7.31 -19.76
N LEU A 446 -14.81 7.45 -18.52
CA LEU A 446 -16.20 7.26 -18.11
C LEU A 446 -16.96 8.56 -17.84
N GLY A 447 -16.27 9.70 -17.70
CA GLY A 447 -16.93 10.97 -17.39
C GLY A 447 -17.48 11.05 -15.97
N VAL A 448 -16.85 10.38 -15.01
CA VAL A 448 -17.20 10.56 -13.58
C VAL A 448 -16.78 11.96 -13.11
N ARG A 449 -17.41 12.45 -12.04
CA ARG A 449 -17.04 13.70 -11.35
C ARG A 449 -16.58 13.39 -9.92
N PHE A 450 -15.64 14.17 -9.40
CA PHE A 450 -15.09 14.00 -8.04
C PHE A 450 -15.26 15.26 -7.18
N GLU A 451 -15.61 15.08 -5.91
CA GLU A 451 -15.80 16.15 -4.91
C GLU A 451 -15.01 15.89 -3.63
N ASN A 452 -14.64 16.97 -2.91
CA ASN A 452 -13.94 16.89 -1.64
C ASN A 452 -14.89 16.47 -0.50
N ARG A 453 -14.86 15.21 -0.06
CA ARG A 453 -15.61 14.74 1.11
C ARG A 453 -14.80 14.87 2.41
N ARG A 454 -15.42 15.40 3.47
CA ARG A 454 -14.75 15.76 4.74
C ARG A 454 -14.29 14.51 5.50
N SER A 455 -12.98 14.33 5.65
CA SER A 455 -12.39 13.12 6.23
C SER A 455 -12.30 13.11 7.77
N GLY A 456 -12.94 14.08 8.44
CA GLY A 456 -12.94 14.27 9.90
C GLY A 456 -11.63 14.80 10.47
N LEU A 457 -11.54 14.95 11.79
CA LEU A 457 -10.43 15.62 12.46
C LEU A 457 -9.18 14.73 12.68
N ASN A 458 -8.02 15.37 12.83
CA ASN A 458 -6.76 14.82 13.30
C ASN A 458 -6.08 15.85 14.23
N LYS A 459 -5.81 15.48 15.50
CA LYS A 459 -5.32 16.41 16.55
C LYS A 459 -6.14 17.73 16.69
N GLY A 460 -7.44 17.69 16.39
CA GLY A 460 -8.32 18.86 16.43
C GLY A 460 -8.38 19.69 15.13
N VAL A 461 -7.43 19.52 14.22
CA VAL A 461 -7.42 20.13 12.88
C VAL A 461 -8.21 19.25 11.91
N ASP A 462 -8.89 19.81 10.92
CA ASP A 462 -9.48 19.00 9.85
C ASP A 462 -8.41 18.25 9.05
N LYS A 463 -8.65 16.98 8.73
CA LYS A 463 -7.82 16.27 7.77
C LYS A 463 -8.02 16.88 6.39
N ARG A 464 -6.94 16.86 5.59
CA ARG A 464 -6.99 17.01 4.13
C ARG A 464 -8.14 16.14 3.58
N PRO A 465 -9.08 16.70 2.79
CA PRO A 465 -10.25 15.95 2.32
C PRO A 465 -9.85 14.83 1.36
N VAL A 466 -10.69 13.83 1.24
CA VAL A 466 -10.58 12.76 0.23
C VAL A 466 -11.54 13.09 -0.89
N ARG A 467 -11.06 12.99 -2.14
CA ARG A 467 -11.90 13.15 -3.32
C ARG A 467 -12.63 11.83 -3.58
N GLU A 468 -13.96 11.87 -3.64
CA GLU A 468 -14.82 10.71 -3.89
C GLU A 468 -15.77 11.03 -5.07
N ILE A 469 -16.27 10.00 -5.76
CA ILE A 469 -17.16 10.17 -6.93
C ILE A 469 -18.51 10.75 -6.50
N VAL A 470 -18.92 11.83 -7.17
CA VAL A 470 -20.24 12.45 -7.05
C VAL A 470 -21.32 11.48 -7.58
N GLY A 471 -22.42 11.34 -6.83
CA GLY A 471 -23.50 10.38 -7.13
C GLY A 471 -23.40 9.09 -6.30
N VAL A 472 -22.20 8.61 -5.99
CA VAL A 472 -22.03 7.38 -5.17
C VAL A 472 -22.45 7.62 -3.72
N ASP A 473 -23.52 6.95 -3.30
CA ASP A 473 -24.14 7.08 -1.97
C ASP A 473 -23.16 6.75 -0.83
N GLU A 474 -22.99 7.71 0.10
CA GLU A 474 -22.10 7.55 1.25
C GLU A 474 -22.45 6.37 2.15
N ARG A 475 -23.72 5.94 2.20
CA ARG A 475 -24.19 4.79 2.98
C ARG A 475 -23.50 3.50 2.53
N LEU A 476 -23.26 3.33 1.22
CA LEU A 476 -22.50 2.19 0.69
C LEU A 476 -21.05 2.24 1.16
N ALA A 477 -20.38 3.39 0.98
CA ALA A 477 -18.98 3.57 1.37
C ALA A 477 -18.75 3.34 2.87
N LYS A 478 -19.69 3.79 3.72
CA LYS A 478 -19.69 3.56 5.19
C LYS A 478 -19.93 2.09 5.53
N SER A 479 -20.95 1.46 4.94
CA SER A 479 -21.30 0.05 5.19
C SER A 479 -20.22 -0.92 4.72
N TRP A 480 -19.57 -0.66 3.59
CA TRP A 480 -18.48 -1.48 3.03
C TRP A 480 -17.09 -1.14 3.58
N SER A 481 -17.01 -0.36 4.66
CA SER A 481 -15.78 -0.08 5.39
C SER A 481 -15.65 -0.94 6.66
N LYS A 482 -16.29 -2.13 6.71
CA LYS A 482 -16.42 -3.01 7.89
C LYS A 482 -15.07 -3.22 8.59
N ARG A 483 -14.02 -3.58 7.83
CA ARG A 483 -12.65 -3.76 8.36
C ARG A 483 -12.03 -2.48 8.94
N HIS A 484 -12.18 -1.33 8.27
CA HIS A 484 -11.62 -0.06 8.75
C HIS A 484 -12.30 0.39 10.05
N SER A 485 -13.62 0.28 10.13
CA SER A 485 -14.40 0.57 11.33
C SER A 485 -14.01 -0.30 12.52
N ALA A 486 -13.76 -1.60 12.30
CA ALA A 486 -13.24 -2.50 13.34
C ALA A 486 -11.84 -2.09 13.83
N ILE A 487 -10.92 -1.72 12.91
CA ILE A 487 -9.57 -1.25 13.27
C ILE A 487 -9.65 0.04 14.10
N GLU A 488 -10.47 1.01 13.69
CA GLU A 488 -10.63 2.29 14.41
C GLU A 488 -11.41 2.18 15.73
N ALA A 489 -12.27 1.18 15.90
CA ALA A 489 -12.79 0.80 17.23
C ALA A 489 -11.65 0.25 18.11
N ARG A 490 -10.96 -0.80 17.64
CA ARG A 490 -9.91 -1.45 18.43
C ARG A 490 -8.72 -0.54 18.75
N ARG A 491 -8.37 0.39 17.85
CA ARG A 491 -7.34 1.40 18.07
C ARG A 491 -7.71 2.39 19.18
N ARG A 492 -8.99 2.76 19.31
CA ARG A 492 -9.48 3.60 20.42
C ARG A 492 -9.49 2.86 21.74
N GLU A 493 -9.94 1.61 21.77
CA GLU A 493 -9.88 0.74 22.96
C GLU A 493 -8.45 0.60 23.47
N LEU A 494 -7.49 0.31 22.58
CA LEU A 494 -6.08 0.16 22.92
C LEU A 494 -5.43 1.48 23.39
N ALA A 495 -5.82 2.63 22.82
CA ALA A 495 -5.34 3.93 23.29
C ALA A 495 -5.94 4.33 24.65
N ALA A 496 -7.22 4.02 24.91
CA ALA A 496 -7.87 4.26 26.19
C ALA A 496 -7.28 3.36 27.31
N ALA A 497 -7.03 2.09 27.01
CA ALA A 497 -6.35 1.17 27.92
C ALA A 497 -4.93 1.67 28.25
N PHE A 498 -4.15 2.07 27.24
CA PHE A 498 -2.83 2.66 27.43
C PHE A 498 -2.87 3.91 28.33
N GLN A 499 -3.86 4.78 28.14
CA GLN A 499 -4.01 5.99 28.97
C GLN A 499 -4.41 5.68 30.41
N ALA A 500 -5.22 4.66 30.65
CA ALA A 500 -5.56 4.18 31.98
C ALA A 500 -4.36 3.52 32.69
N GLU A 501 -3.53 2.78 31.96
CA GLU A 501 -2.35 2.07 32.47
C GLU A 501 -1.17 3.01 32.78
N HIS A 502 -0.94 4.03 31.94
CA HIS A 502 0.24 4.91 32.05
C HIS A 502 -0.07 6.34 32.49
N GLY A 503 -1.34 6.69 32.76
CA GLY A 503 -1.76 8.03 33.18
C GLY A 503 -1.60 9.14 32.12
N ARG A 504 -1.18 8.80 30.90
CA ARG A 504 -0.92 9.72 29.79
C ARG A 504 -1.39 9.14 28.45
N PRO A 505 -1.74 9.97 27.45
CA PRO A 505 -1.95 9.47 26.09
C PRO A 505 -0.67 8.84 25.51
N PRO A 506 -0.80 7.93 24.52
CA PRO A 506 0.34 7.39 23.80
C PRO A 506 1.03 8.47 22.95
N THR A 507 2.36 8.43 22.92
CA THR A 507 3.19 9.16 21.96
C THR A 507 2.95 8.67 20.53
N GLU A 508 3.47 9.36 19.52
CA GLU A 508 3.26 8.96 18.12
C GLU A 508 3.81 7.56 17.80
N GLY A 509 4.98 7.19 18.34
CA GLY A 509 5.55 5.85 18.16
C GLY A 509 4.74 4.74 18.85
N GLU A 510 4.23 5.02 20.04
CA GLU A 510 3.31 4.11 20.75
C GLU A 510 1.98 4.00 19.99
N ALA A 511 1.43 5.11 19.49
CA ALA A 511 0.18 5.13 18.73
C ALA A 511 0.26 4.33 17.41
N VAL A 512 1.43 4.31 16.75
CA VAL A 512 1.70 3.40 15.60
C VAL A 512 1.68 1.94 16.06
N THR A 513 2.41 1.62 17.14
CA THR A 513 2.45 0.24 17.70
C THR A 513 1.04 -0.25 18.12
N LEU A 514 0.21 0.62 18.68
CA LEU A 514 -1.18 0.31 19.04
C LEU A 514 -2.08 0.17 17.79
N ALA A 515 -1.80 0.88 16.69
CA ALA A 515 -2.51 0.71 15.42
C ALA A 515 -2.16 -0.61 14.73
N GLU A 516 -0.88 -1.03 14.74
CA GLU A 516 -0.43 -2.34 14.27
C GLU A 516 -1.11 -3.47 15.08
N LYS A 517 -1.10 -3.36 16.41
CA LYS A 517 -1.80 -4.27 17.33
C LYS A 517 -3.32 -4.33 17.06
N ALA A 518 -3.95 -3.20 16.71
CA ALA A 518 -5.36 -3.17 16.31
C ALA A 518 -5.61 -3.89 14.97
N TRP A 519 -4.73 -3.71 13.98
CA TRP A 519 -4.86 -4.35 12.66
C TRP A 519 -4.69 -5.87 12.71
N ASP A 520 -3.74 -6.35 13.53
CA ASP A 520 -3.55 -7.78 13.77
C ASP A 520 -4.70 -8.39 14.58
N GLN A 521 -5.16 -7.74 15.65
CA GLN A 521 -6.26 -8.27 16.48
C GLN A 521 -7.62 -8.28 15.77
N THR A 522 -7.81 -7.41 14.77
CA THR A 522 -9.03 -7.38 13.92
C THR A 522 -8.87 -8.23 12.65
N ARG A 523 -7.82 -9.05 12.53
CA ARG A 523 -7.52 -9.84 11.33
C ARG A 523 -8.37 -11.12 11.27
N GLN A 524 -9.52 -11.03 10.61
CA GLN A 524 -10.26 -12.19 10.12
C GLN A 524 -9.39 -13.06 9.19
N ALA A 525 -9.69 -14.36 9.14
CA ALA A 525 -9.15 -15.26 8.12
C ALA A 525 -9.56 -14.79 6.71
N LYS A 526 -8.83 -15.21 5.66
CA LYS A 526 -9.39 -15.12 4.30
C LYS A 526 -10.53 -16.14 4.19
N HIS A 527 -11.65 -15.72 3.63
CA HIS A 527 -12.73 -16.57 3.15
C HIS A 527 -12.27 -17.43 1.95
N ALA A 528 -13.08 -18.41 1.57
CA ALA A 528 -12.83 -19.18 0.35
C ALA A 528 -13.03 -18.31 -0.91
N PRO A 529 -12.32 -18.57 -2.01
CA PRO A 529 -12.54 -17.88 -3.29
C PRO A 529 -13.99 -17.99 -3.76
N ARG A 530 -14.50 -16.91 -4.37
CA ARG A 530 -15.86 -16.81 -4.91
C ARG A 530 -15.80 -16.52 -6.40
N ALA A 531 -16.69 -17.15 -7.17
CA ALA A 531 -16.91 -16.79 -8.57
C ALA A 531 -17.36 -15.32 -8.66
N GLU A 532 -16.95 -14.63 -9.72
CA GLU A 532 -17.17 -13.18 -9.82
C GLU A 532 -18.66 -12.80 -9.91
N ALA A 533 -19.46 -13.61 -10.61
CA ALA A 533 -20.90 -13.39 -10.72
C ALA A 533 -21.58 -13.42 -9.35
N ASP A 534 -21.29 -14.44 -8.53
CA ASP A 534 -21.83 -14.58 -7.17
C ASP A 534 -21.38 -13.44 -6.25
N GLN A 535 -20.12 -13.03 -6.37
CA GLN A 535 -19.54 -11.93 -5.59
C GLN A 535 -20.23 -10.60 -5.91
N ARG A 536 -20.43 -10.29 -7.20
CA ARG A 536 -21.14 -9.08 -7.65
C ARG A 536 -22.63 -9.13 -7.34
N ALA A 537 -23.28 -10.28 -7.47
CA ALA A 537 -24.69 -10.46 -7.09
C ALA A 537 -24.91 -10.23 -5.59
N ALA A 538 -24.01 -10.73 -4.73
CA ALA A 538 -24.05 -10.45 -3.29
C ALA A 538 -23.87 -8.95 -2.99
N TRP A 539 -22.98 -8.26 -3.69
CA TRP A 539 -22.80 -6.81 -3.52
C TRP A 539 -23.99 -5.99 -4.03
N LEU A 540 -24.61 -6.38 -5.15
CA LEU A 540 -25.84 -5.76 -5.64
C LEU A 540 -26.99 -5.94 -4.63
N ALA A 541 -27.12 -7.13 -4.03
CA ALA A 541 -28.11 -7.38 -2.98
C ALA A 541 -27.84 -6.57 -1.69
N GLU A 542 -26.57 -6.49 -1.22
CA GLU A 542 -26.20 -5.60 -0.11
C GLU A 542 -26.54 -4.13 -0.42
N ALA A 543 -26.22 -3.65 -1.63
CA ALA A 543 -26.48 -2.26 -2.02
C ALA A 543 -27.97 -1.96 -2.18
N ALA A 544 -28.75 -2.87 -2.78
CA ALA A 544 -30.19 -2.74 -2.91
C ALA A 544 -30.88 -2.67 -1.54
N ALA A 545 -30.42 -3.47 -0.56
CA ALA A 545 -30.92 -3.43 0.82
C ALA A 545 -30.54 -2.13 1.57
N ILE A 546 -29.43 -1.46 1.21
CA ILE A 546 -29.00 -0.19 1.80
C ILE A 546 -29.72 1.00 1.16
N ILE A 547 -29.86 1.02 -0.17
CA ILE A 547 -30.39 2.16 -0.93
C ILE A 547 -31.92 2.11 -1.02
N GLY A 548 -32.51 0.94 -1.28
CA GLY A 548 -33.95 0.69 -1.26
C GLY A 548 -34.43 -0.31 -2.33
N SER A 549 -33.75 -0.42 -3.46
CA SER A 549 -34.04 -1.40 -4.53
C SER A 549 -32.85 -1.59 -5.47
N GLU A 550 -32.84 -2.66 -6.27
CA GLU A 550 -31.87 -2.80 -7.37
C GLU A 550 -31.99 -1.68 -8.42
N GLN A 551 -33.20 -1.16 -8.67
CA GLN A 551 -33.38 -0.10 -9.66
C GLN A 551 -32.67 1.18 -9.19
N ALA A 552 -32.87 1.58 -7.93
CA ALA A 552 -32.18 2.73 -7.36
C ALA A 552 -30.64 2.58 -7.30
N VAL A 553 -30.11 1.34 -7.32
CA VAL A 553 -28.67 1.09 -7.51
C VAL A 553 -28.24 1.32 -8.96
N ARG A 554 -29.05 0.91 -9.94
CA ARG A 554 -28.79 1.15 -11.37
C ARG A 554 -28.88 2.65 -11.70
N ASP A 555 -29.91 3.32 -11.20
CA ASP A 555 -30.11 4.77 -11.35
C ASP A 555 -28.88 5.54 -10.79
N MET A 556 -28.43 5.19 -9.57
CA MET A 556 -27.21 5.75 -8.97
C MET A 556 -25.94 5.49 -9.79
N VAL A 557 -25.83 4.34 -10.46
CA VAL A 557 -24.69 4.03 -11.35
C VAL A 557 -24.76 4.88 -12.62
N GLU A 558 -25.94 5.07 -13.21
CA GLU A 558 -26.14 5.87 -14.42
C GLU A 558 -25.83 7.37 -14.15
N ASP A 559 -26.33 7.91 -13.03
CA ASP A 559 -26.05 9.28 -12.53
C ASP A 559 -24.56 9.56 -12.23
N CYS A 560 -23.71 8.54 -12.17
CA CYS A 560 -22.26 8.70 -11.98
C CYS A 560 -21.49 8.91 -13.29
N LEU A 561 -22.09 8.67 -14.47
CA LEU A 561 -21.38 8.48 -15.74
C LEU A 561 -21.65 9.60 -16.76
N GLY A 562 -20.81 9.71 -17.79
CA GLY A 562 -20.99 10.62 -18.93
C GLY A 562 -20.76 12.12 -18.66
N HIS A 563 -20.74 12.54 -17.39
CA HIS A 563 -20.55 13.91 -16.94
C HIS A 563 -19.09 14.42 -17.00
N ARG A 564 -18.42 14.29 -18.15
CA ARG A 564 -17.06 14.82 -18.34
C ARG A 564 -17.01 16.34 -18.03
N PRO A 565 -16.22 16.80 -17.04
CA PRO A 565 -16.04 18.23 -16.78
C PRO A 565 -15.13 18.87 -17.83
N ASP A 566 -15.28 20.18 -18.04
CA ASP A 566 -14.38 20.97 -18.87
C ASP A 566 -12.98 21.02 -18.23
N ALA A 567 -11.99 20.45 -18.92
CA ALA A 567 -10.63 20.31 -18.39
C ALA A 567 -9.80 21.58 -18.65
N GLN A 568 -9.10 22.05 -17.61
CA GLN A 568 -8.49 23.39 -17.58
C GLN A 568 -7.11 23.44 -18.27
N ASP A 569 -6.74 24.62 -18.78
CA ASP A 569 -5.49 24.86 -19.51
C ASP A 569 -4.29 25.20 -18.60
N VAL A 570 -3.12 24.61 -18.87
CA VAL A 570 -1.88 24.78 -18.11
C VAL A 570 -1.17 26.11 -18.46
N THR A 571 -1.76 27.25 -18.10
CA THR A 571 -1.19 28.59 -18.33
C THR A 571 0.05 28.87 -17.49
N ASP A 572 0.93 29.75 -17.96
CA ASP A 572 2.12 30.20 -17.21
C ASP A 572 1.74 30.88 -15.88
N GLN A 573 0.65 31.66 -15.88
CA GLN A 573 0.10 32.28 -14.67
C GLN A 573 -0.34 31.21 -13.66
N TRP A 574 -1.10 30.20 -14.09
CA TRP A 574 -1.52 29.10 -13.21
C TRP A 574 -0.32 28.35 -12.63
N VAL A 575 0.74 28.11 -13.41
CA VAL A 575 1.97 27.48 -12.92
C VAL A 575 2.64 28.30 -11.83
N ALA A 576 2.75 29.63 -11.99
CA ALA A 576 3.34 30.51 -11.00
C ALA A 576 2.51 30.59 -9.70
N GLU A 577 1.20 30.83 -9.81
CA GLU A 577 0.29 30.90 -8.66
C GLU A 577 0.24 29.55 -7.91
N THR A 578 0.19 28.44 -8.63
CA THR A 578 0.17 27.09 -8.03
C THR A 578 1.51 26.74 -7.38
N ALA A 579 2.65 27.16 -7.95
CA ALA A 579 3.96 26.97 -7.33
C ALA A 579 4.06 27.70 -5.98
N GLN A 580 3.53 28.92 -5.88
CA GLN A 580 3.48 29.68 -4.63
C GLN A 580 2.57 28.97 -3.60
N GLN A 581 1.39 28.53 -4.01
CA GLN A 581 0.44 27.79 -3.16
C GLN A 581 1.03 26.46 -2.66
N VAL A 582 1.75 25.73 -3.52
CA VAL A 582 2.44 24.48 -3.17
C VAL A 582 3.47 24.68 -2.06
N VAL A 583 4.31 25.72 -2.15
CA VAL A 583 5.27 26.01 -1.07
C VAL A 583 4.56 26.49 0.19
N ALA A 584 3.61 27.43 0.08
CA ALA A 584 2.86 27.93 1.23
C ALA A 584 2.18 26.79 2.01
N ARG A 585 1.51 25.87 1.31
CA ARG A 585 0.86 24.72 1.96
C ARG A 585 1.85 23.71 2.51
N VAL A 586 3.03 23.53 1.91
CA VAL A 586 4.07 22.67 2.50
C VAL A 586 4.68 23.30 3.75
N ALA A 587 4.85 24.63 3.78
CA ALA A 587 5.41 25.37 4.90
C ALA A 587 4.54 25.31 6.18
N GLU A 588 3.21 25.28 6.05
CA GLU A 588 2.28 25.04 7.18
C GLU A 588 2.62 23.78 7.98
N ASP A 589 2.97 22.69 7.28
CA ASP A 589 3.26 21.39 7.90
C ASP A 589 4.76 21.24 8.26
N ARG A 590 5.67 22.06 7.68
CA ARG A 590 7.12 21.79 7.64
C ARG A 590 8.00 23.05 7.49
N ALA A 591 8.94 23.22 8.42
CA ALA A 591 10.01 24.21 8.29
C ALA A 591 11.07 23.86 7.21
N THR A 592 11.18 22.60 6.77
CA THR A 592 12.09 22.17 5.69
C THR A 592 11.46 21.09 4.82
N TRP A 593 11.75 21.11 3.51
CA TRP A 593 11.17 20.19 2.53
C TRP A 593 12.18 19.70 1.49
N GLN A 594 11.96 18.46 1.05
CA GLN A 594 12.56 17.86 -0.15
C GLN A 594 11.54 17.85 -1.29
N VAL A 595 11.99 17.75 -2.55
CA VAL A 595 11.17 17.71 -3.78
C VAL A 595 9.93 16.80 -3.71
N TRP A 596 10.03 15.66 -3.01
CA TRP A 596 8.93 14.72 -2.78
C TRP A 596 7.66 15.38 -2.18
N HIS A 597 7.83 16.36 -1.30
CA HIS A 597 6.73 17.08 -0.64
C HIS A 597 6.08 18.07 -1.61
N LEU A 598 6.90 18.84 -2.34
CA LEU A 598 6.45 19.79 -3.35
C LEU A 598 5.67 19.06 -4.46
N ARG A 599 6.20 17.95 -4.99
CA ARG A 599 5.51 17.16 -6.01
C ARG A 599 4.25 16.47 -5.49
N ALA A 600 4.24 16.00 -4.24
CA ALA A 600 3.02 15.44 -3.63
C ALA A 600 1.92 16.50 -3.48
N GLU A 601 2.27 17.77 -3.24
CA GLU A 601 1.30 18.86 -3.18
C GLU A 601 0.90 19.33 -4.59
N ALA A 602 1.84 19.50 -5.52
CA ALA A 602 1.55 19.84 -6.92
C ALA A 602 0.60 18.83 -7.58
N GLN A 603 0.76 17.53 -7.30
CA GLN A 603 -0.19 16.50 -7.72
C GLN A 603 -1.62 16.74 -7.17
N ARG A 604 -1.78 17.21 -5.92
CA ARG A 604 -3.10 17.56 -5.37
C ARG A 604 -3.70 18.79 -6.05
N GLN A 605 -2.89 19.80 -6.32
CA GLN A 605 -3.36 21.04 -6.95
C GLN A 605 -3.75 20.82 -8.42
N ALA A 606 -2.93 20.11 -9.20
CA ALA A 606 -3.27 19.72 -10.57
C ALA A 606 -4.55 18.85 -10.64
N ARG A 607 -4.73 17.92 -9.69
CA ARG A 607 -5.95 17.13 -9.53
C ARG A 607 -7.18 17.98 -9.21
N ALA A 608 -7.05 18.91 -8.25
CA ALA A 608 -8.14 19.79 -7.85
C ALA A 608 -8.53 20.80 -8.94
N HIS A 609 -7.58 21.20 -9.80
CA HIS A 609 -7.82 22.10 -10.93
C HIS A 609 -8.38 21.39 -12.17
N GLY A 610 -8.27 20.06 -12.28
CA GLY A 610 -8.84 19.31 -13.41
C GLY A 610 -8.00 19.39 -14.69
N ILE A 611 -6.67 19.30 -14.57
CA ILE A 611 -5.75 19.22 -15.71
C ILE A 611 -5.99 17.93 -16.52
N ARG A 612 -5.85 18.02 -17.85
CA ARG A 612 -6.00 16.89 -18.78
C ARG A 612 -4.93 15.83 -18.53
N LEU A 613 -5.32 14.55 -18.59
CA LEU A 613 -4.43 13.40 -18.40
C LEU A 613 -3.13 13.47 -19.24
N THR A 614 -3.24 14.00 -20.47
CA THR A 614 -2.12 14.14 -21.43
C THR A 614 -1.13 15.24 -21.11
N GLU A 615 -1.47 16.16 -20.20
CA GLU A 615 -0.63 17.32 -19.82
C GLU A 615 -0.23 17.27 -18.33
N LEU A 616 -0.76 16.30 -17.58
CA LEU A 616 -0.66 16.24 -16.12
C LEU A 616 0.79 16.20 -15.61
N ASP A 617 1.62 15.33 -16.17
CA ASP A 617 3.01 15.20 -15.73
C ASP A 617 3.81 16.47 -16.05
N ASP A 618 3.67 17.04 -17.26
CA ASP A 618 4.31 18.31 -17.63
C ASP A 618 3.83 19.49 -16.75
N ALA A 619 2.54 19.54 -16.41
CA ALA A 619 1.99 20.55 -15.51
C ALA A 619 2.59 20.46 -14.10
N VAL A 620 2.68 19.24 -13.56
CA VAL A 620 3.27 18.99 -12.23
C VAL A 620 4.79 19.24 -12.25
N ASP A 621 5.49 18.86 -13.31
CA ASP A 621 6.92 19.14 -13.50
C ASP A 621 7.20 20.65 -13.55
N ARG A 622 6.42 21.41 -14.33
CA ARG A 622 6.51 22.88 -14.40
C ARG A 622 6.26 23.53 -13.03
N VAL A 623 5.18 23.15 -12.34
CA VAL A 623 4.85 23.67 -10.99
C VAL A 623 5.96 23.36 -9.99
N VAL A 624 6.50 22.14 -9.98
CA VAL A 624 7.59 21.75 -9.06
C VAL A 624 8.90 22.48 -9.39
N ALA A 625 9.23 22.66 -10.67
CA ALA A 625 10.41 23.41 -11.09
C ALA A 625 10.34 24.89 -10.65
N THR A 626 9.20 25.56 -10.87
CA THR A 626 8.96 26.93 -10.40
C THR A 626 8.98 27.02 -8.87
N ALA A 627 8.34 26.09 -8.16
CA ALA A 627 8.34 26.05 -6.69
C ALA A 627 9.74 25.87 -6.07
N ILE A 628 10.64 25.17 -6.78
CA ILE A 628 12.05 25.06 -6.40
C ILE A 628 12.82 26.35 -6.75
N ARG A 629 12.61 26.91 -7.95
CA ARG A 629 13.36 28.06 -8.48
C ARG A 629 13.07 29.39 -7.78
N GLU A 630 11.80 29.65 -7.49
CA GLU A 630 11.32 31.01 -7.11
C GLU A 630 10.80 31.09 -5.67
N HIS A 631 10.52 29.96 -5.03
CA HIS A 631 9.85 29.91 -3.73
C HIS A 631 10.55 29.01 -2.70
N SER A 632 11.63 28.31 -3.08
CA SER A 632 12.43 27.50 -2.16
C SER A 632 13.86 28.05 -2.07
N ILE A 633 14.46 27.96 -0.89
CA ILE A 633 15.89 28.21 -0.68
C ILE A 633 16.56 26.84 -0.49
N ALA A 634 17.57 26.53 -1.30
CA ALA A 634 18.38 25.34 -1.09
C ALA A 634 19.27 25.52 0.14
N PHE A 635 19.35 24.51 1.00
CA PHE A 635 20.46 24.42 1.94
C PHE A 635 21.71 24.04 1.15
N ASN A 636 22.75 24.88 1.23
CA ASN A 636 24.00 24.70 0.46
C ASN A 636 24.91 23.60 1.01
N ASP A 637 24.35 22.62 1.73
CA ASP A 637 25.00 21.35 2.05
C ASP A 637 24.67 20.39 0.89
N PRO A 638 25.61 20.08 -0.01
CA PRO A 638 25.31 19.36 -1.25
C PRO A 638 24.86 17.94 -0.94
N ASP A 639 23.73 17.51 -1.54
CA ASP A 639 23.23 16.14 -1.36
C ASP A 639 24.32 15.13 -1.79
N PRO A 640 24.91 14.33 -0.86
CA PRO A 640 26.12 13.53 -1.12
C PRO A 640 25.87 12.31 -2.03
N LEU A 641 24.74 12.30 -2.74
CA LEU A 641 24.17 11.21 -3.50
C LEU A 641 24.19 11.46 -5.02
N THR A 642 24.59 12.65 -5.48
CA THR A 642 24.47 13.07 -6.89
C THR A 642 25.79 13.42 -7.61
N ARG A 643 26.94 13.40 -6.93
CA ARG A 643 28.23 13.69 -7.59
C ARG A 643 28.73 12.48 -8.37
N GLU A 644 28.76 12.58 -9.69
CA GLU A 644 29.60 11.70 -10.52
C GLU A 644 31.06 11.83 -10.08
N THR A 645 31.66 10.72 -9.66
CA THR A 645 33.08 10.70 -9.29
C THR A 645 33.91 10.70 -10.57
N THR A 646 34.33 11.89 -11.01
CA THR A 646 35.29 12.01 -12.12
C THR A 646 36.57 11.26 -11.78
N ALA A 647 37.17 10.59 -12.77
CA ALA A 647 38.23 9.60 -12.56
C ALA A 647 39.58 10.16 -12.02
N ALA A 648 39.63 11.43 -11.62
CA ALA A 648 40.79 12.09 -11.03
C ALA A 648 40.92 11.87 -9.51
N GLU A 649 39.85 11.54 -8.79
CA GLU A 649 39.86 11.34 -7.32
C GLU A 649 40.24 9.89 -6.92
N GLN A 650 41.20 9.27 -7.61
CA GLN A 650 41.71 7.91 -7.26
C GLN A 650 43.00 7.89 -6.42
N ASP A 651 43.85 8.93 -6.48
CA ASP A 651 45.04 9.02 -5.63
C ASP A 651 44.74 9.75 -4.31
N VAL A 652 44.11 9.02 -3.38
CA VAL A 652 44.17 9.34 -1.94
C VAL A 652 45.14 8.36 -1.28
N THR A 653 46.42 8.72 -1.26
CA THR A 653 47.49 7.92 -0.67
C THR A 653 47.24 7.69 0.82
N ILE A 654 46.77 6.49 1.18
CA ILE A 654 46.48 6.12 2.57
C ILE A 654 47.78 6.22 3.39
N PRO A 655 47.84 7.06 4.46
CA PRO A 655 49.03 7.19 5.29
C PRO A 655 49.46 5.83 5.87
N ALA A 656 50.76 5.54 5.83
CA ALA A 656 51.34 4.24 6.16
C ALA A 656 50.82 3.59 7.49
N PRO A 657 50.57 4.32 8.60
CA PRO A 657 50.06 3.73 9.83
C PRO A 657 48.69 3.02 9.70
N LEU A 658 47.91 3.31 8.65
CA LEU A 658 46.59 2.72 8.42
C LEU A 658 46.60 1.52 7.47
N GLN A 659 47.79 1.06 7.02
CA GLN A 659 47.93 -0.06 6.09
C GLN A 659 48.14 -1.42 6.77
N SER A 660 48.22 -1.47 8.11
CA SER A 660 48.43 -2.70 8.88
C SER A 660 47.58 -2.76 10.15
N SER A 661 46.31 -3.16 10.02
CA SER A 661 45.37 -3.54 11.10
C SER A 661 44.22 -4.38 10.55
#